data_AF-A0A6I9VY84-F1
#
_entry.id   AF-A0A6I9VY84-F1
#
_cell.length_a   1.000
_cell.length_b   1.000
_cell.length_c   1.000
_cell.angle_alpha   90.00
_cell.angle_beta   90.00
_cell.angle_gamma   90.00
#
_symmetry.space_group_name_H-M   'P 1'
#
loop_
_entity.id
_entity.type
_entity.pdbx_description
1 polymer ?
#
loop_
_entity_poly.entity_id
_entity_poly.type
_entity_poly.pdbx_seq_one_letter_code
_entity_poly.pdbx_strand_id
1 'polypeptide(L)'
;MQAKKRYLLLFVTCAFLGYCYFGGYRLKSEKWTGRSQLPYERLPSYLSLNEEFYDKDLKTSNGALAMSQRTRHCRMETCFDFTRCKQGFTVYVYPVEDVISPLYQKILNVITESRYYTSDPTRACIFVLALDTLDRDPLSTEFVHNLPSKLLHLPYWNNGRNHLIFNLYSGTWPDYAERSLAFDVGYAMLAKASMSIFKHRPDFDVSIPLFGKQHPERGGELGQALENNFPNNKKYVAAFKGKRYVHGIGSETRNALYHLHNGKDLVFVTTCRHGKAWRELQDEHCQQDNQEYDTYDYEILLMNATFCLVPRGRRLGSFRFLEALRSGCIPVILSNGWALPFHERIDWTQAVIFSDERLLLQIPDILRSVSNVQILKLRQQTQFLWERYFSSIEKIVFTVFENIRERLPWEGARERIVWNTSPGALAILPQFADSQQELPFSNSNPGNTFTAIIYSQLGSTAVLYRLLRSLAKSKYLDKIILMWNSDIPVPRKPRWQGIRASIHVVAVDGISQRFYPHPLIKTSAILSLDEDATLNTDEIDFAFTVWRSFPDRIVGYPARSHYWDDSKRSWGYTSKWTNDYSIILTGAAFYHRYYNTLYTELLSSTLHKTVEQSQNCEDILMNFLVSHVTRRPPIKVTQRKLYKDTTVAGIRSPWNDPDHFIQRQTCMNTFVAVFGYMPLLRSNMRLDPVLFKDSVSNLRKKYRQIELVSN
;
A
#
# COMPACT_ATOMS: atom_id res chain seq x y z
N MET A 1 72.79 30.95 -16.49
CA MET A 1 71.56 31.74 -16.24
C MET A 1 70.40 30.95 -15.59
N GLN A 2 70.63 29.84 -14.85
CA GLN A 2 69.54 29.06 -14.22
C GLN A 2 69.56 28.99 -12.69
N ALA A 3 70.62 29.47 -12.02
CA ALA A 3 70.68 29.48 -10.55
C ALA A 3 69.81 30.60 -9.93
N LYS A 4 69.80 31.81 -10.51
CA LYS A 4 69.10 32.97 -9.93
C LYS A 4 67.57 32.82 -9.85
N LYS A 5 66.94 32.03 -10.74
CA LYS A 5 65.48 31.81 -10.71
C LYS A 5 65.03 30.82 -9.62
N ARG A 6 65.87 29.86 -9.24
CA ARG A 6 65.53 28.87 -8.20
C ARG A 6 65.61 29.44 -6.78
N TYR A 7 66.57 30.33 -6.52
CA TYR A 7 66.68 31.00 -5.22
C TYR A 7 65.58 32.05 -4.99
N LEU A 8 65.11 32.72 -6.05
CA LEU A 8 64.02 33.70 -5.92
C LEU A 8 62.71 33.04 -5.48
N LEU A 9 62.37 31.89 -6.09
CA LEU A 9 61.15 31.15 -5.74
C LEU A 9 61.18 30.66 -4.30
N LEU A 10 62.34 30.18 -3.85
CA LEU A 10 62.55 29.66 -2.50
C LEU A 10 62.52 30.79 -1.44
N PHE A 11 63.02 31.98 -1.79
CA PHE A 11 62.91 33.15 -0.93
C PHE A 11 61.45 33.62 -0.77
N VAL A 12 60.67 33.60 -1.86
CA VAL A 12 59.26 34.02 -1.84
C VAL A 12 58.40 33.04 -1.05
N THR A 13 58.65 31.73 -1.15
CA THR A 13 57.91 30.73 -0.37
C THR A 13 58.28 30.77 1.11
N CYS A 14 59.55 30.96 1.46
CA CYS A 14 59.97 31.14 2.85
C CYS A 14 59.41 32.44 3.46
N ALA A 15 59.36 33.54 2.70
CA ALA A 15 58.78 34.80 3.16
C ALA A 15 57.25 34.69 3.37
N PHE A 16 56.55 33.99 2.49
CA PHE A 16 55.11 33.73 2.64
C PHE A 16 54.79 32.86 3.87
N LEU A 17 55.57 31.79 4.08
CA LEU A 17 55.42 30.94 5.25
C LEU A 17 55.79 31.69 6.54
N GLY A 18 56.81 32.54 6.52
CA GLY A 18 57.15 33.43 7.63
C GLY A 18 56.03 34.42 7.97
N TYR A 19 55.38 35.00 6.95
CA TYR A 19 54.24 35.91 7.13
C TYR A 19 53.01 35.19 7.74
N CYS A 20 52.75 33.96 7.32
CA CYS A 20 51.70 33.13 7.91
C CYS A 20 52.02 32.69 9.35
N TYR A 21 53.30 32.38 9.64
CA TYR A 21 53.73 31.88 10.94
C TYR A 21 53.85 32.98 12.00
N PHE A 22 54.34 34.17 11.64
CA PHE A 22 54.58 35.28 12.58
C PHE A 22 53.44 36.32 12.67
N GLY A 23 52.22 35.97 12.23
CA GLY A 23 51.01 36.67 12.69
C GLY A 23 50.46 37.77 11.76
N GLY A 24 50.66 37.66 10.44
CA GLY A 24 50.06 38.57 9.45
C GLY A 24 48.59 38.32 9.11
N TYR A 25 47.99 37.21 9.55
CA TYR A 25 46.60 36.85 9.24
C TYR A 25 45.69 37.03 10.47
N ARG A 26 45.34 38.28 10.78
CA ARG A 26 44.24 38.57 11.72
C ARG A 26 42.89 38.28 11.04
N LEU A 27 42.43 37.04 11.15
CA LEU A 27 41.00 36.76 11.02
C LEU A 27 40.28 37.48 12.18
N LYS A 28 39.33 38.36 11.84
CA LYS A 28 38.43 39.02 12.79
C LYS A 28 37.82 37.97 13.73
N SER A 29 38.25 37.99 14.98
CA SER A 29 37.55 37.33 16.08
C SER A 29 36.42 38.28 16.51
N GLU A 30 35.21 38.05 16.01
CA GLU A 30 34.01 38.53 16.70
C GLU A 30 33.68 37.53 17.82
N LYS A 31 33.79 38.02 19.06
CA LYS A 31 33.28 37.32 20.24
C LYS A 31 31.76 37.38 20.21
N TRP A 32 31.13 36.26 19.86
CA TRP A 32 29.68 36.06 20.02
C TRP A 32 29.39 35.51 21.42
N THR A 33 29.19 36.42 22.37
CA THR A 33 28.43 36.17 23.59
C THR A 33 26.97 36.51 23.29
N GLY A 34 26.14 35.50 23.00
CA GLY A 34 24.73 35.73 22.70
C GLY A 34 24.00 34.46 22.32
N ARG A 35 23.11 34.02 23.20
CA ARG A 35 22.18 32.91 22.97
C ARG A 35 21.10 33.41 22.01
N SER A 36 21.26 33.20 20.71
CA SER A 36 20.22 33.46 19.71
C SER A 36 20.12 32.29 18.74
N GLN A 37 18.94 31.66 18.72
CA GLN A 37 18.55 30.61 17.78
C GLN A 37 18.74 31.12 16.34
N LEU A 38 19.48 30.36 15.52
CA LEU A 38 19.55 30.58 14.09
C LEU A 38 18.21 30.16 13.44
N PRO A 39 17.61 30.97 12.56
CA PRO A 39 16.39 30.59 11.86
C PRO A 39 16.77 29.61 10.73
N TYR A 40 16.47 28.33 10.95
CA TYR A 40 16.67 27.23 10.01
C TYR A 40 15.95 27.46 8.65
N GLU A 41 14.99 28.37 8.59
CA GLU A 41 14.14 28.65 7.42
C GLU A 41 14.79 29.54 6.34
N ARG A 42 16.00 30.08 6.56
CA ARG A 42 16.69 30.95 5.58
C ARG A 42 18.02 30.41 5.05
N LEU A 43 18.32 29.13 5.31
CA LEU A 43 19.43 28.48 4.63
C LEU A 43 19.02 28.12 3.20
N PRO A 44 19.75 28.57 2.16
CA PRO A 44 19.46 28.15 0.80
C PRO A 44 19.65 26.63 0.69
N SER A 45 18.60 25.97 0.18
CA SER A 45 18.62 24.55 -0.11
C SER A 45 19.71 24.23 -1.15
N TYR A 46 20.50 23.19 -0.90
CA TYR A 46 21.52 22.64 -1.81
C TYR A 46 20.94 22.13 -3.15
N LEU A 47 19.62 22.27 -3.36
CA LEU A 47 18.90 21.93 -4.60
C LEU A 47 18.96 23.01 -5.69
N SER A 48 19.37 24.24 -5.40
CA SER A 48 19.27 25.35 -6.37
C SER A 48 20.47 25.52 -7.32
N LEU A 49 21.63 24.92 -7.02
CA LEU A 49 22.83 25.08 -7.85
C LEU A 49 22.89 24.15 -9.08
N ASN A 50 22.05 23.12 -9.13
CA ASN A 50 22.04 22.16 -10.24
C ASN A 50 21.06 22.52 -11.36
N GLU A 51 20.07 23.40 -11.15
CA GLU A 51 19.10 23.72 -12.21
C GLU A 51 19.64 24.70 -13.27
N GLU A 52 20.59 25.58 -12.92
CA GLU A 52 21.09 26.61 -13.87
C GLU A 52 22.15 26.12 -14.87
N PHE A 53 22.70 24.90 -14.72
CA PHE A 53 23.75 24.37 -15.61
C PHE A 53 23.22 23.51 -16.78
N TYR A 54 21.93 23.15 -16.81
CA TYR A 54 21.39 22.24 -17.83
C TYR A 54 20.79 22.92 -19.07
N ASP A 55 20.69 24.25 -19.08
CA ASP A 55 19.84 24.98 -20.03
C ASP A 55 20.54 25.53 -21.28
N LYS A 56 21.84 25.23 -21.51
CA LYS A 56 22.64 25.92 -22.54
C LYS A 56 22.99 25.20 -23.84
N ASP A 57 22.79 23.88 -23.98
CA ASP A 57 23.41 23.14 -25.11
C ASP A 57 22.46 22.50 -26.14
N LEU A 58 21.20 22.94 -26.27
CA LEU A 58 20.25 22.33 -27.23
C LEU A 58 19.64 23.34 -28.21
N LYS A 59 20.46 23.85 -29.12
CA LYS A 59 19.98 24.47 -30.38
C LYS A 59 20.88 24.11 -31.55
N THR A 60 20.47 23.11 -32.35
CA THR A 60 20.56 23.14 -33.84
C THR A 60 20.02 21.84 -34.48
N SER A 61 18.87 21.91 -35.16
CA SER A 61 18.70 21.65 -36.60
C SER A 61 17.23 21.32 -36.91
N ASN A 62 16.68 22.02 -37.91
CA ASN A 62 15.26 22.07 -38.27
C ASN A 62 15.01 21.31 -39.58
N GLY A 63 13.85 20.63 -39.68
CA GLY A 63 13.30 20.22 -40.98
C GLY A 63 12.25 19.11 -40.93
N ALA A 64 12.55 17.99 -40.25
CA ALA A 64 11.67 16.81 -40.18
C ALA A 64 11.06 16.54 -38.78
N LEU A 65 11.28 17.47 -37.84
CA LEU A 65 11.01 17.36 -36.41
C LEU A 65 9.59 17.75 -35.99
N ALA A 66 8.75 18.32 -36.86
CA ALA A 66 7.52 19.00 -36.43
C ALA A 66 6.44 18.07 -35.84
N MET A 67 6.33 16.82 -36.29
CA MET A 67 5.37 15.85 -35.74
C MET A 67 5.93 15.12 -34.49
N SER A 68 7.25 14.87 -34.47
CA SER A 68 7.97 14.26 -33.34
C SER A 68 8.17 15.24 -32.16
N GLN A 69 8.22 16.55 -32.41
CA GLN A 69 8.31 17.56 -31.35
C GLN A 69 6.99 17.72 -30.58
N ARG A 70 5.83 17.56 -31.21
CA ARG A 70 4.52 17.64 -30.53
C ARG A 70 4.29 16.49 -29.55
N THR A 71 4.80 15.29 -29.86
CA THR A 71 4.67 14.11 -28.98
C THR A 71 5.74 14.03 -27.89
N ARG A 72 6.89 14.72 -28.07
CA ARG A 72 7.94 14.86 -27.04
C ARG A 72 7.54 15.73 -25.84
N HIS A 73 6.45 16.50 -25.94
CA HIS A 73 5.92 17.32 -24.83
C HIS A 73 4.47 16.95 -24.50
N CYS A 74 4.15 15.65 -24.46
CA CYS A 74 2.85 15.22 -23.97
C CYS A 74 2.67 15.50 -22.47
N ARG A 75 1.65 16.30 -22.17
CA ARG A 75 1.11 16.55 -20.83
C ARG A 75 -0.34 16.08 -20.79
N MET A 76 -0.92 16.05 -19.60
CA MET A 76 -2.34 15.73 -19.44
C MET A 76 -3.21 16.68 -20.28
N GLU A 77 -2.90 17.97 -20.33
CA GLU A 77 -3.72 18.97 -21.04
C GLU A 77 -3.64 18.85 -22.56
N THR A 78 -2.55 18.29 -23.10
CA THR A 78 -2.29 18.27 -24.55
C THR A 78 -2.63 16.92 -25.17
N CYS A 79 -2.32 15.82 -24.47
CA CYS A 79 -2.37 14.46 -25.01
C CYS A 79 -3.45 13.58 -24.39
N PHE A 80 -4.11 14.04 -23.32
CA PHE A 80 -5.22 13.33 -22.70
C PHE A 80 -6.54 14.10 -22.94
N ASP A 81 -7.63 13.38 -23.18
CA ASP A 81 -8.97 13.94 -23.24
C ASP A 81 -9.70 13.69 -21.91
N PHE A 82 -9.78 14.75 -21.11
CA PHE A 82 -10.49 14.73 -19.82
C PHE A 82 -11.99 14.44 -19.98
N THR A 83 -12.61 14.79 -21.10
CA THR A 83 -14.07 14.71 -21.25
C THR A 83 -14.60 13.27 -21.13
N ARG A 84 -13.81 12.27 -21.52
CA ARG A 84 -14.14 10.84 -21.38
C ARG A 84 -14.25 10.38 -19.93
N CYS A 85 -13.61 11.08 -18.99
CA CYS A 85 -13.55 10.69 -17.59
C CYS A 85 -14.60 11.39 -16.72
N LYS A 86 -15.46 12.25 -17.30
CA LYS A 86 -16.49 12.99 -16.55
C LYS A 86 -17.56 12.08 -15.92
N GLN A 87 -17.80 10.91 -16.51
CA GLN A 87 -18.76 9.91 -15.99
C GLN A 87 -18.11 8.95 -14.98
N GLY A 88 -16.84 9.17 -14.64
CA GLY A 88 -16.05 8.35 -13.72
C GLY A 88 -14.81 7.75 -14.38
N PHE A 89 -13.88 7.30 -13.53
CA PHE A 89 -12.65 6.65 -13.97
C PHE A 89 -12.90 5.16 -14.24
N THR A 90 -13.23 4.83 -15.48
CA THR A 90 -13.39 3.43 -15.93
C THR A 90 -12.40 3.07 -17.04
N VAL A 91 -12.10 1.78 -17.18
CA VAL A 91 -11.09 1.23 -18.06
C VAL A 91 -11.72 0.18 -18.96
N TYR A 92 -11.59 0.37 -20.27
CA TYR A 92 -12.00 -0.61 -21.27
C TYR A 92 -10.78 -1.39 -21.76
N VAL A 93 -10.93 -2.71 -21.85
CA VAL A 93 -9.93 -3.61 -22.40
C VAL A 93 -10.45 -4.09 -23.76
N TYR A 94 -9.63 -3.95 -24.80
CA TYR A 94 -9.99 -4.48 -26.13
C TYR A 94 -10.20 -6.01 -26.08
N PRO A 95 -11.01 -6.58 -26.99
CA PRO A 95 -11.13 -8.03 -27.09
C PRO A 95 -9.79 -8.67 -27.49
N VAL A 96 -9.48 -9.81 -26.88
CA VAL A 96 -8.25 -10.58 -27.19
C VAL A 96 -8.50 -11.39 -28.47
N GLU A 97 -7.85 -10.98 -29.57
CA GLU A 97 -7.93 -11.66 -30.87
C GLU A 97 -6.68 -12.52 -31.16
N ASP A 98 -5.54 -12.14 -30.59
CA ASP A 98 -4.24 -12.79 -30.78
C ASP A 98 -3.77 -13.55 -29.53
N VAL A 99 -2.80 -14.44 -29.71
CA VAL A 99 -2.10 -15.10 -28.60
C VAL A 99 -1.28 -14.07 -27.81
N ILE A 100 -1.53 -13.97 -26.50
CA ILE A 100 -0.81 -13.08 -25.58
C ILE A 100 -0.01 -13.88 -24.54
N SER A 101 1.06 -13.29 -24.00
CA SER A 101 1.88 -13.96 -22.99
C SER A 101 1.09 -14.22 -21.70
N PRO A 102 1.42 -15.27 -20.94
CA PRO A 102 0.79 -15.53 -19.65
C PRO A 102 0.91 -14.37 -18.66
N LEU A 103 1.97 -13.57 -18.76
CA LEU A 103 2.16 -12.40 -17.90
C LEU A 103 1.22 -11.26 -18.28
N TYR A 104 1.02 -11.02 -19.58
CA TYR A 104 0.07 -10.01 -20.04
C TYR A 104 -1.37 -10.40 -19.73
N GLN A 105 -1.72 -11.69 -19.89
CA GLN A 105 -3.03 -12.22 -19.50
C GLN A 105 -3.35 -11.92 -18.03
N LYS A 106 -2.40 -12.10 -17.11
CA LYS A 106 -2.58 -11.76 -15.69
C LYS A 106 -2.92 -10.28 -15.49
N ILE A 107 -2.25 -9.37 -16.21
CA ILE A 107 -2.55 -7.93 -16.16
C ILE A 107 -3.96 -7.66 -16.66
N LEU A 108 -4.36 -8.26 -17.79
CA LEU A 108 -5.71 -8.08 -18.32
C LEU A 108 -6.78 -8.62 -17.36
N ASN A 109 -6.58 -9.82 -16.79
CA ASN A 109 -7.51 -10.42 -15.82
C ASN A 109 -7.73 -9.51 -14.60
N VAL A 110 -6.63 -9.00 -14.03
CA VAL A 110 -6.67 -8.03 -12.92
C VAL A 110 -7.52 -6.82 -13.29
N ILE A 111 -7.35 -6.28 -14.49
CA ILE A 111 -8.12 -5.11 -14.94
C ILE A 111 -9.59 -5.48 -15.10
N THR A 112 -9.92 -6.55 -15.82
CA THR A 112 -11.30 -6.95 -16.13
C THR A 112 -12.12 -7.36 -14.91
N GLU A 113 -11.48 -7.88 -13.87
CA GLU A 113 -12.14 -8.26 -12.62
C GLU A 113 -12.17 -7.12 -11.58
N SER A 114 -11.54 -5.98 -11.89
CA SER A 114 -11.48 -4.84 -10.98
C SER A 114 -12.72 -3.96 -11.02
N ARG A 115 -12.86 -3.10 -10.01
CA ARG A 115 -13.86 -2.03 -9.95
C ARG A 115 -13.73 -0.98 -11.06
N TYR A 116 -12.59 -0.94 -11.76
CA TYR A 116 -12.35 0.04 -12.82
C TYR A 116 -12.91 -0.43 -14.17
N TYR A 117 -13.18 -1.73 -14.34
CA TYR A 117 -13.55 -2.26 -15.64
C TYR A 117 -14.92 -1.79 -16.14
N THR A 118 -15.00 -1.50 -17.44
CA THR A 118 -16.26 -1.35 -18.18
C THR A 118 -16.21 -2.16 -19.46
N SER A 119 -17.29 -2.88 -19.77
CA SER A 119 -17.49 -3.52 -21.08
C SER A 119 -17.94 -2.53 -22.17
N ASP A 120 -18.39 -1.34 -21.77
CA ASP A 120 -18.87 -0.30 -22.66
C ASP A 120 -17.77 0.74 -22.97
N PRO A 121 -17.31 0.84 -24.23
CA PRO A 121 -16.23 1.76 -24.63
C PRO A 121 -16.65 3.24 -24.60
N THR A 122 -17.96 3.54 -24.58
CA THR A 122 -18.46 4.92 -24.51
C THR A 122 -18.29 5.53 -23.12
N ARG A 123 -18.35 4.70 -22.06
CA ARG A 123 -18.13 5.10 -20.67
C ARG A 123 -16.65 5.12 -20.25
N ALA A 124 -15.77 4.54 -21.07
CA ALA A 124 -14.36 4.33 -20.74
C ALA A 124 -13.58 5.65 -20.61
N CYS A 125 -12.91 5.86 -19.49
CA CYS A 125 -11.94 6.95 -19.33
C CYS A 125 -10.60 6.58 -20.00
N ILE A 126 -10.16 5.33 -19.84
CA ILE A 126 -8.89 4.79 -20.37
C ILE A 126 -9.15 3.53 -21.21
N PHE A 127 -8.34 3.36 -22.26
CA PHE A 127 -8.29 2.16 -23.09
C PHE A 127 -6.99 1.39 -22.88
N VAL A 128 -7.10 0.07 -22.70
CA VAL A 128 -5.95 -0.84 -22.58
C VAL A 128 -5.98 -1.83 -23.73
N LEU A 129 -4.86 -1.93 -24.45
CA LEU A 129 -4.72 -2.80 -25.60
C LEU A 129 -4.81 -4.29 -25.20
N ALA A 130 -5.43 -5.12 -26.03
CA ALA A 130 -5.31 -6.57 -25.93
C ALA A 130 -4.18 -7.15 -26.81
N LEU A 131 -3.22 -6.28 -27.18
CA LEU A 131 -2.02 -6.64 -27.91
C LEU A 131 -0.85 -6.67 -26.94
N ASP A 132 -0.07 -7.76 -26.95
CA ASP A 132 1.05 -7.90 -26.01
C ASP A 132 2.17 -6.91 -26.36
N THR A 133 2.37 -5.96 -25.44
CA THR A 133 3.38 -4.91 -25.53
C THR A 133 4.39 -4.99 -24.38
N LEU A 134 4.35 -6.04 -23.57
CA LEU A 134 5.21 -6.19 -22.40
C LEU A 134 6.67 -6.33 -22.79
N ASP A 135 6.95 -7.17 -23.79
CA ASP A 135 8.31 -7.40 -24.29
C ASP A 135 8.52 -6.85 -25.70
N ARG A 136 9.33 -5.81 -25.77
CA ARG A 136 9.72 -5.15 -27.02
C ARG A 136 11.20 -5.36 -27.33
N ASP A 137 11.83 -6.35 -26.70
CA ASP A 137 13.15 -6.85 -27.07
C ASP A 137 13.04 -7.67 -28.37
N PRO A 138 13.70 -7.27 -29.48
CA PRO A 138 13.59 -7.98 -30.76
C PRO A 138 14.05 -9.44 -30.72
N LEU A 139 14.80 -9.82 -29.69
CA LEU A 139 15.27 -11.20 -29.48
C LEU A 139 14.27 -12.05 -28.66
N SER A 140 13.19 -11.46 -28.18
CA SER A 140 12.19 -12.16 -27.38
C SER A 140 11.25 -12.97 -28.26
N THR A 141 10.90 -14.18 -27.80
CA THR A 141 9.86 -15.01 -28.41
C THR A 141 8.46 -14.41 -28.22
N GLU A 142 8.31 -13.48 -27.26
CA GLU A 142 7.05 -12.78 -26.97
C GLU A 142 6.94 -11.45 -27.75
N PHE A 143 7.90 -11.16 -28.64
CA PHE A 143 7.89 -9.95 -29.46
C PHE A 143 6.79 -9.99 -30.52
N VAL A 144 5.80 -9.11 -30.40
CA VAL A 144 4.73 -8.98 -31.41
C VAL A 144 5.21 -8.19 -32.63
N HIS A 145 5.25 -8.84 -33.79
CA HIS A 145 5.55 -8.23 -35.08
C HIS A 145 4.33 -7.49 -35.67
N ASN A 146 4.57 -6.54 -36.59
CA ASN A 146 3.53 -5.77 -37.30
C ASN A 146 2.54 -5.03 -36.40
N LEU A 147 2.96 -4.67 -35.18
CA LEU A 147 2.13 -3.94 -34.22
C LEU A 147 1.57 -2.62 -34.77
N PRO A 148 2.32 -1.78 -35.53
CA PRO A 148 1.76 -0.55 -36.10
C PRO A 148 0.53 -0.80 -36.98
N SER A 149 0.57 -1.85 -37.81
CA SER A 149 -0.57 -2.23 -38.65
C SER A 149 -1.75 -2.69 -37.80
N LYS A 150 -1.51 -3.49 -36.74
CA LYS A 150 -2.57 -3.94 -35.83
C LYS A 150 -3.24 -2.77 -35.11
N LEU A 151 -2.47 -1.78 -34.65
CA LEU A 151 -2.99 -0.58 -33.98
C LEU A 151 -3.91 0.24 -34.88
N LEU A 152 -3.60 0.35 -36.18
CA LEU A 152 -4.44 1.09 -37.14
C LEU A 152 -5.82 0.45 -37.38
N HIS A 153 -5.96 -0.86 -37.14
CA HIS A 153 -7.24 -1.56 -37.28
C HIS A 153 -8.11 -1.47 -36.02
N LEU A 154 -7.57 -0.98 -34.90
CA LEU A 154 -8.34 -0.85 -33.67
C LEU A 154 -9.34 0.32 -33.77
N PRO A 155 -10.64 0.08 -33.54
CA PRO A 155 -11.69 1.07 -33.80
C PRO A 155 -11.55 2.37 -32.98
N TYR A 156 -10.99 2.29 -31.77
CA TYR A 156 -10.88 3.42 -30.85
C TYR A 156 -9.47 3.99 -30.68
N TRP A 157 -8.45 3.51 -31.41
CA TRP A 157 -7.03 3.85 -31.15
C TRP A 157 -6.76 5.37 -31.08
N ASN A 158 -7.41 6.17 -31.93
CA ASN A 158 -7.35 7.64 -31.91
C ASN A 158 -5.94 8.21 -31.67
N ASN A 159 -4.95 7.69 -32.41
CA ASN A 159 -3.53 8.05 -32.26
C ASN A 159 -2.98 7.92 -30.83
N GLY A 160 -3.51 6.97 -30.05
CA GLY A 160 -3.12 6.69 -28.66
C GLY A 160 -3.78 7.58 -27.60
N ARG A 161 -4.64 8.54 -27.95
CA ARG A 161 -5.27 9.43 -26.95
C ARG A 161 -6.12 8.60 -25.97
N ASN A 162 -5.95 8.84 -24.66
CA ASN A 162 -6.55 8.06 -23.57
C ASN A 162 -6.18 6.56 -23.54
N HIS A 163 -5.15 6.13 -24.28
CA HIS A 163 -4.64 4.76 -24.21
C HIS A 163 -3.55 4.64 -23.17
N LEU A 164 -3.53 3.49 -22.48
CA LEU A 164 -2.49 3.11 -21.54
C LEU A 164 -1.81 1.83 -22.04
N ILE A 165 -0.49 1.90 -22.19
CA ILE A 165 0.34 0.79 -22.65
C ILE A 165 1.22 0.31 -21.51
N PHE A 166 1.13 -0.97 -21.18
CA PHE A 166 2.01 -1.62 -20.22
C PHE A 166 3.27 -2.13 -20.92
N ASN A 167 4.43 -1.81 -20.38
CA ASN A 167 5.69 -2.32 -20.90
C ASN A 167 6.67 -2.65 -19.77
N LEU A 168 7.22 -3.87 -19.76
CA LEU A 168 8.16 -4.31 -18.73
C LEU A 168 9.58 -4.44 -19.28
N TYR A 169 9.69 -4.93 -20.50
CA TYR A 169 10.95 -5.26 -21.14
C TYR A 169 11.14 -4.38 -22.36
N SER A 170 11.79 -3.23 -22.16
CA SER A 170 12.25 -2.38 -23.26
C SER A 170 13.54 -1.67 -22.89
N GLY A 171 14.28 -1.28 -23.92
CA GLY A 171 15.61 -0.67 -23.77
C GLY A 171 16.66 -1.68 -23.33
N THR A 172 17.87 -1.52 -23.86
CA THR A 172 19.05 -2.27 -23.43
C THR A 172 20.24 -1.33 -23.34
N TRP A 173 21.28 -1.74 -22.61
CA TRP A 173 22.58 -1.09 -22.66
C TRP A 173 23.02 -0.89 -24.13
N PRO A 174 23.68 0.24 -24.49
CA PRO A 174 24.14 1.34 -23.62
C PRO A 174 23.11 2.45 -23.43
N ASP A 175 22.23 2.62 -24.41
CA ASP A 175 21.40 3.81 -24.55
C ASP A 175 20.18 3.76 -23.61
N TYR A 176 19.63 2.56 -23.38
CA TYR A 176 18.40 2.32 -22.60
C TYR A 176 17.14 3.08 -23.10
N ALA A 177 17.26 4.01 -24.06
CA ALA A 177 16.24 5.00 -24.40
C ALA A 177 15.84 5.07 -25.89
N GLU A 178 16.77 5.05 -26.85
CA GLU A 178 16.53 5.68 -28.17
C GLU A 178 15.40 5.10 -29.04
N ARG A 179 15.05 3.81 -28.94
CA ARG A 179 13.99 3.18 -29.77
C ARG A 179 13.18 2.11 -29.03
N SER A 180 13.01 2.28 -27.72
CA SER A 180 12.75 1.17 -26.80
C SER A 180 11.53 0.28 -27.13
N LEU A 181 10.49 0.81 -27.79
CA LEU A 181 9.26 0.06 -28.07
C LEU A 181 9.13 -0.44 -29.51
N ALA A 182 9.98 0.02 -30.45
CA ALA A 182 9.92 -0.30 -31.88
C ALA A 182 8.59 0.08 -32.60
N PHE A 183 7.78 0.98 -32.03
CA PHE A 183 6.62 1.61 -32.66
C PHE A 183 6.36 3.01 -32.08
N ASP A 184 5.59 3.83 -32.80
CA ASP A 184 5.15 5.15 -32.32
C ASP A 184 3.92 4.99 -31.42
N VAL A 185 4.04 5.45 -30.17
CA VAL A 185 2.98 5.40 -29.16
C VAL A 185 1.97 6.54 -29.32
N GLY A 186 2.27 7.53 -30.16
CA GLY A 186 1.43 8.71 -30.35
C GLY A 186 1.18 9.44 -29.02
N TYR A 187 -0.10 9.60 -28.69
CA TYR A 187 -0.58 10.25 -27.46
C TYR A 187 -0.83 9.28 -26.30
N ALA A 188 -0.45 8.00 -26.43
CA ALA A 188 -0.66 7.02 -25.37
C ALA A 188 0.25 7.28 -24.16
N MET A 189 -0.28 7.04 -22.96
CA MET A 189 0.48 6.99 -21.71
C MET A 189 1.22 5.66 -21.60
N LEU A 190 2.41 5.69 -21.03
CA LEU A 190 3.22 4.50 -20.78
C LEU A 190 3.24 4.16 -19.28
N ALA A 191 2.75 2.97 -18.94
CA ALA A 191 3.07 2.31 -17.68
C ALA A 191 4.30 1.41 -17.92
N LYS A 192 5.50 1.98 -17.75
CA LYS A 192 6.75 1.34 -18.19
C LYS A 192 7.73 1.10 -17.05
N ALA A 193 8.31 -0.10 -17.02
CA ALA A 193 9.42 -0.43 -16.15
C ALA A 193 10.76 0.04 -16.71
N SER A 194 11.75 0.24 -15.83
CA SER A 194 13.10 0.70 -16.22
C SER A 194 13.09 2.04 -16.97
N MET A 195 12.16 2.94 -16.62
CA MET A 195 12.04 4.24 -17.26
C MET A 195 13.26 5.11 -16.97
N SER A 196 13.82 5.75 -17.99
CA SER A 196 14.90 6.74 -17.82
C SER A 196 14.31 8.12 -17.54
N ILE A 197 14.85 8.84 -16.55
CA ILE A 197 14.44 10.22 -16.25
C ILE A 197 14.63 11.17 -17.44
N PHE A 198 15.53 10.86 -18.38
CA PHE A 198 15.82 11.70 -19.54
C PHE A 198 14.77 11.60 -20.66
N LYS A 199 13.93 10.56 -20.63
CA LYS A 199 12.86 10.34 -21.64
C LYS A 199 11.46 10.19 -21.02
N HIS A 200 11.38 10.13 -19.69
CA HIS A 200 10.12 10.09 -18.96
C HIS A 200 9.33 11.38 -19.21
N ARG A 201 8.04 11.27 -19.51
CA ARG A 201 7.13 12.43 -19.59
C ARG A 201 6.55 12.63 -18.18
N PRO A 202 7.02 13.63 -17.42
CA PRO A 202 6.57 13.85 -16.05
C PRO A 202 5.07 14.16 -16.03
N ASP A 203 4.40 13.66 -14.99
CA ASP A 203 2.95 13.83 -14.79
C ASP A 203 2.08 13.28 -15.93
N PHE A 204 2.65 12.46 -16.83
CA PHE A 204 1.94 11.82 -17.94
C PHE A 204 2.22 10.32 -18.03
N ASP A 205 3.48 9.92 -18.04
CA ASP A 205 3.87 8.50 -17.97
C ASP A 205 3.94 8.01 -16.51
N VAL A 206 3.76 6.71 -16.29
CA VAL A 206 3.86 6.08 -14.97
C VAL A 206 5.02 5.09 -14.96
N SER A 207 6.02 5.34 -14.11
CA SER A 207 7.09 4.36 -13.87
C SER A 207 6.56 3.22 -12.99
N ILE A 208 6.72 1.98 -13.43
CA ILE A 208 6.27 0.77 -12.72
C ILE A 208 7.45 -0.15 -12.39
N PRO A 209 7.34 -1.07 -11.42
CA PRO A 209 8.44 -1.99 -11.13
C PRO A 209 8.57 -3.07 -12.21
N LEU A 210 9.75 -3.67 -12.30
CA LEU A 210 9.97 -4.85 -13.14
C LEU A 210 9.59 -6.12 -12.34
N PHE A 211 8.59 -6.86 -12.82
CA PHE A 211 8.13 -8.11 -12.21
C PHE A 211 8.02 -9.25 -13.24
N GLY A 212 8.27 -10.48 -12.78
CA GLY A 212 8.36 -11.66 -13.64
C GLY A 212 7.10 -12.53 -13.63
N LYS A 213 7.12 -13.62 -14.41
CA LYS A 213 5.99 -14.56 -14.55
C LYS A 213 5.52 -15.18 -13.22
N GLN A 214 6.43 -15.32 -12.26
CA GLN A 214 6.15 -15.88 -10.92
C GLN A 214 5.50 -14.88 -9.96
N HIS A 215 5.43 -13.60 -10.31
CA HIS A 215 4.80 -12.61 -9.45
C HIS A 215 3.29 -12.91 -9.32
N PRO A 216 2.73 -12.89 -8.09
CA PRO A 216 1.36 -13.31 -7.86
C PRO A 216 0.37 -12.28 -8.42
N GLU A 217 -0.76 -12.77 -8.91
CA GLU A 217 -1.81 -11.92 -9.47
C GLU A 217 -2.51 -11.11 -8.38
N ARG A 218 -2.90 -11.79 -7.29
CA ARG A 218 -3.60 -11.23 -6.11
C ARG A 218 -2.97 -11.68 -4.79
N GLY A 219 -3.34 -10.98 -3.72
CA GLY A 219 -2.96 -11.29 -2.34
C GLY A 219 -1.53 -10.96 -2.00
N GLY A 220 -0.58 -11.49 -2.76
CA GLY A 220 0.84 -11.26 -2.58
C GLY A 220 1.38 -11.81 -1.26
N GLU A 221 2.63 -12.23 -1.26
CA GLU A 221 3.26 -12.61 0.00
C GLU A 221 3.49 -11.39 0.90
N LEU A 222 3.41 -11.62 2.21
CA LEU A 222 3.84 -10.61 3.18
C LEU A 222 5.33 -10.34 3.04
N GLY A 223 5.76 -9.18 3.54
CA GLY A 223 7.17 -8.91 3.70
C GLY A 223 7.82 -9.92 4.67
N GLN A 224 9.08 -10.28 4.43
CA GLN A 224 9.78 -11.29 5.24
C GLN A 224 10.39 -10.71 6.53
N ALA A 225 10.39 -9.39 6.69
CA ALA A 225 10.81 -8.73 7.93
C ALA A 225 9.62 -8.47 8.86
N LEU A 226 8.96 -9.56 9.30
CA LEU A 226 7.75 -9.51 10.13
C LEU A 226 8.01 -9.09 11.59
N GLU A 227 9.26 -9.22 12.06
CA GLU A 227 9.64 -8.90 13.45
C GLU A 227 10.60 -7.72 13.51
N ASN A 228 10.28 -6.77 14.40
CA ASN A 228 11.15 -5.63 14.73
C ASN A 228 12.20 -6.03 15.78
N ASN A 229 13.06 -7.00 15.44
CA ASN A 229 14.19 -7.36 16.29
C ASN A 229 15.20 -6.20 16.23
N PHE A 230 15.24 -5.37 17.28
CA PHE A 230 16.10 -4.18 17.37
C PHE A 230 17.03 -4.28 18.58
N PRO A 231 18.37 -4.12 18.40
CA PRO A 231 19.07 -3.93 17.14
C PRO A 231 19.14 -5.23 16.31
N ASN A 232 18.96 -5.12 14.98
CA ASN A 232 19.02 -6.28 14.08
C ASN A 232 20.44 -6.50 13.60
N ASN A 233 21.17 -7.43 14.24
CA ASN A 233 22.49 -7.83 13.78
C ASN A 233 22.37 -8.89 12.68
N LYS A 234 22.11 -8.45 11.45
CA LYS A 234 22.20 -9.30 10.26
C LYS A 234 23.66 -9.72 10.03
N LYS A 235 23.87 -10.92 9.48
CA LYS A 235 25.21 -11.49 9.24
C LYS A 235 26.03 -10.64 8.28
N TYR A 236 25.40 -10.13 7.23
CA TYR A 236 26.05 -9.34 6.20
C TYR A 236 25.62 -7.87 6.29
N VAL A 237 26.59 -6.97 6.14
CA VAL A 237 26.32 -5.54 5.97
C VAL A 237 25.64 -5.33 4.63
N ALA A 238 26.25 -5.84 3.55
CA ALA A 238 25.70 -5.69 2.21
C ALA A 238 25.85 -6.97 1.38
N ALA A 239 24.86 -7.20 0.52
CA ALA A 239 24.88 -8.33 -0.39
C ALA A 239 24.47 -7.98 -1.82
N PHE A 240 25.02 -8.74 -2.76
CA PHE A 240 24.63 -8.78 -4.16
C PHE A 240 24.89 -10.19 -4.68
N LYS A 241 23.89 -10.76 -5.35
CA LYS A 241 24.05 -11.96 -6.17
C LYS A 241 23.39 -11.71 -7.53
N GLY A 242 24.13 -11.92 -8.62
CA GLY A 242 23.60 -11.62 -9.96
C GLY A 242 24.51 -11.93 -11.13
N LYS A 243 24.02 -11.63 -12.34
CA LYS A 243 24.78 -11.82 -13.58
C LYS A 243 25.77 -10.68 -13.83
N ARG A 244 27.00 -11.03 -14.19
CA ARG A 244 28.05 -10.15 -14.73
C ARG A 244 28.08 -10.33 -16.25
N TYR A 245 28.01 -9.23 -16.99
CA TYR A 245 27.96 -9.26 -18.45
C TYR A 245 29.36 -9.00 -19.00
N VAL A 246 30.06 -10.08 -19.37
CA VAL A 246 31.45 -10.01 -19.84
C VAL A 246 31.56 -9.32 -21.20
N HIS A 247 30.48 -9.32 -21.99
CA HIS A 247 30.42 -8.70 -23.31
C HIS A 247 29.09 -7.97 -23.56
N GLY A 248 29.17 -6.78 -24.17
CA GLY A 248 28.15 -6.12 -24.99
C GLY A 248 26.82 -5.65 -24.35
N ILE A 249 26.40 -6.12 -23.17
CA ILE A 249 25.00 -5.96 -22.72
C ILE A 249 24.84 -5.61 -21.22
N GLY A 250 25.87 -5.06 -20.57
CA GLY A 250 25.77 -4.70 -19.16
C GLY A 250 26.71 -3.60 -18.69
N SER A 251 26.37 -3.01 -17.55
CA SER A 251 27.14 -1.92 -16.93
C SER A 251 28.45 -2.41 -16.32
N GLU A 252 29.50 -1.60 -16.49
CA GLU A 252 30.81 -1.72 -15.83
C GLU A 252 30.68 -1.83 -14.30
N THR A 253 29.64 -1.26 -13.70
CA THR A 253 29.40 -1.34 -12.25
C THR A 253 29.40 -2.77 -11.74
N ARG A 254 28.80 -3.72 -12.47
CA ARG A 254 28.78 -5.13 -12.05
C ARG A 254 30.13 -5.80 -12.20
N ASN A 255 30.93 -5.36 -13.17
CA ASN A 255 32.28 -5.88 -13.39
C ASN A 255 33.21 -5.44 -12.26
N ALA A 256 32.96 -4.31 -11.60
CA ALA A 256 33.80 -3.82 -10.52
C ALA A 256 33.40 -4.34 -9.12
N LEU A 257 32.31 -5.09 -8.98
CA LEU A 257 31.81 -5.52 -7.66
C LEU A 257 32.73 -6.51 -6.93
N TYR A 258 33.50 -7.33 -7.66
CA TYR A 258 34.42 -8.29 -7.06
C TYR A 258 35.52 -7.59 -6.24
N HIS A 259 35.92 -6.37 -6.61
CA HIS A 259 36.88 -5.57 -5.84
C HIS A 259 36.40 -5.21 -4.44
N LEU A 260 35.09 -5.22 -4.22
CA LEU A 260 34.47 -4.91 -2.93
C LEU A 260 34.05 -6.17 -2.16
N HIS A 261 34.10 -7.33 -2.80
CA HIS A 261 33.77 -8.60 -2.16
C HIS A 261 34.89 -8.99 -1.19
N ASN A 262 34.53 -9.35 0.05
CA ASN A 262 35.50 -9.79 1.05
C ASN A 262 35.16 -11.14 1.72
N GLY A 263 34.07 -11.79 1.30
CA GLY A 263 33.60 -13.07 1.85
C GLY A 263 33.17 -13.05 3.32
N LYS A 264 33.16 -11.88 3.98
CA LYS A 264 32.85 -11.71 5.40
C LYS A 264 31.53 -11.00 5.60
N ASP A 265 31.55 -9.67 5.61
CA ASP A 265 30.38 -8.79 5.80
C ASP A 265 29.87 -8.20 4.47
N LEU A 266 30.68 -8.23 3.41
CA LEU A 266 30.34 -7.76 2.06
C LEU A 266 30.39 -8.92 1.06
N VAL A 267 29.22 -9.39 0.66
CA VAL A 267 29.07 -10.55 -0.23
C VAL A 267 28.54 -10.10 -1.58
N PHE A 268 29.44 -9.93 -2.57
CA PHE A 268 29.07 -9.49 -3.92
C PHE A 268 29.53 -10.54 -4.92
N VAL A 269 28.66 -11.52 -5.17
CA VAL A 269 28.98 -12.68 -6.01
C VAL A 269 28.29 -12.59 -7.36
N THR A 270 29.04 -12.87 -8.42
CA THR A 270 28.58 -12.75 -9.80
C THR A 270 28.68 -14.05 -10.57
N THR A 271 27.81 -14.23 -11.57
CA THR A 271 27.95 -15.31 -12.55
C THR A 271 28.03 -14.75 -13.97
N CYS A 272 28.95 -15.30 -14.75
CA CYS A 272 29.08 -15.09 -16.20
C CYS A 272 28.18 -16.05 -17.01
N ARG A 273 27.47 -16.99 -16.37
CA ARG A 273 26.59 -17.96 -17.06
C ARG A 273 25.35 -17.26 -17.63
N HIS A 274 25.42 -16.76 -18.87
CA HIS A 274 24.29 -16.12 -19.53
C HIS A 274 24.26 -16.28 -21.07
N GLY A 275 23.10 -16.71 -21.59
CA GLY A 275 22.96 -16.98 -23.03
C GLY A 275 23.59 -18.31 -23.44
N LYS A 276 23.50 -18.67 -24.72
CA LYS A 276 24.00 -19.95 -25.22
C LYS A 276 25.53 -19.97 -25.40
N ALA A 277 26.12 -18.83 -25.72
CA ALA A 277 27.55 -18.69 -26.04
C ALA A 277 28.43 -18.23 -24.85
N TRP A 278 27.94 -18.32 -23.60
CA TRP A 278 28.69 -17.79 -22.45
C TRP A 278 30.07 -18.46 -22.25
N ARG A 279 30.21 -19.73 -22.64
CA ARG A 279 31.48 -20.46 -22.56
C ARG A 279 32.52 -19.95 -23.55
N GLU A 280 32.09 -19.46 -24.70
CA GLU A 280 32.96 -18.90 -25.74
C GLU A 280 33.40 -17.48 -25.38
N LEU A 281 32.58 -16.78 -24.59
CA LEU A 281 32.76 -15.36 -24.24
C LEU A 281 33.17 -15.17 -22.78
N GLN A 282 33.71 -16.21 -22.14
CA GLN A 282 34.20 -16.16 -20.77
C GLN A 282 35.56 -15.44 -20.71
N ASP A 283 35.76 -14.63 -19.68
CA ASP A 283 37.06 -14.08 -19.33
C ASP A 283 37.79 -14.99 -18.32
N GLU A 284 39.02 -14.63 -17.98
CA GLU A 284 39.86 -15.40 -17.06
C GLU A 284 39.26 -15.54 -15.65
N HIS A 285 38.39 -14.60 -15.22
CA HIS A 285 37.78 -14.59 -13.88
C HIS A 285 36.49 -15.41 -13.77
N CYS A 286 35.86 -15.74 -14.90
CA CYS A 286 34.56 -16.39 -14.97
C CYS A 286 34.49 -17.73 -14.21
N GLN A 287 35.59 -18.49 -14.13
CA GLN A 287 35.63 -19.74 -13.37
C GLN A 287 35.49 -19.49 -11.86
N GLN A 288 36.27 -18.55 -11.31
CA GLN A 288 36.24 -18.19 -9.89
C GLN A 288 34.89 -17.58 -9.50
N ASP A 289 34.40 -16.64 -10.30
CA ASP A 289 33.08 -16.02 -10.14
C ASP A 289 31.97 -17.06 -9.96
N ASN A 290 31.95 -18.06 -10.85
CA ASN A 290 30.94 -19.11 -10.82
C ASN A 290 31.06 -20.01 -9.58
N GLN A 291 32.29 -20.34 -9.17
CA GLN A 291 32.52 -21.11 -7.95
C GLN A 291 31.99 -20.37 -6.73
N GLU A 292 32.33 -19.08 -6.57
CA GLU A 292 31.84 -18.26 -5.47
C GLU A 292 30.31 -18.08 -5.54
N TYR A 293 29.75 -17.83 -6.72
CA TYR A 293 28.30 -17.69 -6.92
C TYR A 293 27.50 -18.92 -6.46
N ASP A 294 28.03 -20.12 -6.69
CA ASP A 294 27.39 -21.38 -6.35
C ASP A 294 27.44 -21.68 -4.83
N THR A 295 28.28 -20.99 -4.04
CA THR A 295 28.37 -21.18 -2.58
C THR A 295 27.25 -20.53 -1.76
N TYR A 296 26.59 -19.49 -2.28
CA TYR A 296 25.57 -18.75 -1.55
C TYR A 296 24.18 -19.06 -2.10
N ASP A 297 23.21 -19.36 -1.25
CA ASP A 297 21.81 -19.37 -1.67
C ASP A 297 21.26 -17.93 -1.82
N TYR A 298 20.42 -17.68 -2.82
CA TYR A 298 19.96 -16.32 -3.13
C TYR A 298 19.04 -15.75 -2.04
N GLU A 299 18.01 -16.52 -1.64
CA GLU A 299 17.01 -16.04 -0.70
C GLU A 299 17.61 -15.90 0.70
N ILE A 300 18.39 -16.88 1.12
CA ILE A 300 19.10 -16.86 2.41
C ILE A 300 20.08 -15.69 2.47
N LEU A 301 20.78 -15.38 1.38
CA LEU A 301 21.72 -14.25 1.33
C LEU A 301 20.99 -12.91 1.52
N LEU A 302 19.90 -12.68 0.79
CA LEU A 302 19.11 -11.45 0.88
C LEU A 302 18.49 -11.28 2.28
N MET A 303 17.91 -12.34 2.84
CA MET A 303 17.33 -12.31 4.19
C MET A 303 18.38 -12.02 5.28
N ASN A 304 19.64 -12.41 5.08
CA ASN A 304 20.72 -12.24 6.04
C ASN A 304 21.56 -10.98 5.82
N ALA A 305 21.19 -10.13 4.87
CA ALA A 305 21.86 -8.87 4.59
C ALA A 305 21.06 -7.67 5.11
N THR A 306 21.76 -6.63 5.55
CA THR A 306 21.13 -5.34 5.90
C THR A 306 20.81 -4.52 4.64
N PHE A 307 21.76 -4.44 3.72
CA PHE A 307 21.66 -3.69 2.47
C PHE A 307 21.80 -4.61 1.25
N CYS A 308 21.03 -4.35 0.21
CA CYS A 308 21.06 -5.11 -1.04
C CYS A 308 21.39 -4.18 -2.19
N LEU A 309 22.51 -4.43 -2.87
CA LEU A 309 22.89 -3.60 -4.02
C LEU A 309 21.94 -3.86 -5.19
N VAL A 310 21.45 -2.79 -5.81
CA VAL A 310 20.61 -2.82 -7.01
C VAL A 310 21.33 -2.09 -8.15
N PRO A 311 22.41 -2.67 -8.69
CA PRO A 311 23.10 -2.12 -9.84
C PRO A 311 22.32 -2.36 -11.13
N ARG A 312 22.38 -1.37 -12.02
CA ARG A 312 21.84 -1.51 -13.39
C ARG A 312 22.44 -2.74 -14.08
N GLY A 313 21.71 -3.30 -15.03
CA GLY A 313 22.15 -4.47 -15.81
C GLY A 313 21.85 -4.28 -17.28
N ARG A 314 21.24 -5.32 -17.90
CA ARG A 314 20.64 -5.20 -19.24
C ARG A 314 19.66 -4.03 -19.33
N ARG A 315 18.98 -3.69 -18.22
CA ARG A 315 18.04 -2.56 -18.09
C ARG A 315 18.36 -1.71 -16.86
N LEU A 316 17.78 -0.51 -16.78
CA LEU A 316 17.90 0.38 -15.62
C LEU A 316 17.28 -0.22 -14.36
N GLY A 317 16.08 -0.82 -14.48
CA GLY A 317 15.41 -1.55 -13.41
C GLY A 317 15.82 -3.01 -13.35
N SER A 318 15.70 -3.61 -12.17
CA SER A 318 16.01 -5.03 -11.92
C SER A 318 14.95 -5.68 -11.03
N PHE A 319 14.65 -6.96 -11.27
CA PHE A 319 13.79 -7.77 -10.38
C PHE A 319 14.27 -7.73 -8.92
N ARG A 320 15.58 -7.59 -8.71
CA ARG A 320 16.20 -7.46 -7.39
C ARG A 320 15.66 -6.32 -6.57
N PHE A 321 15.17 -5.25 -7.21
CA PHE A 321 14.53 -4.17 -6.49
C PHE A 321 13.33 -4.66 -5.68
N LEU A 322 12.44 -5.43 -6.29
CA LEU A 322 11.28 -6.00 -5.60
C LEU A 322 11.69 -7.08 -4.59
N GLU A 323 12.68 -7.91 -4.92
CA GLU A 323 13.17 -8.97 -4.04
C GLU A 323 13.83 -8.40 -2.77
N ALA A 324 14.56 -7.29 -2.89
CA ALA A 324 15.11 -6.55 -1.76
C ALA A 324 14.00 -5.96 -0.87
N LEU A 325 12.97 -5.35 -1.47
CA LEU A 325 11.81 -4.88 -0.72
C LEU A 325 11.09 -6.02 0.02
N ARG A 326 10.80 -7.15 -0.65
CA ARG A 326 10.16 -8.34 -0.04
C ARG A 326 10.98 -8.89 1.13
N SER A 327 12.29 -9.00 0.99
CA SER A 327 13.19 -9.54 2.03
C SER A 327 13.45 -8.58 3.19
N GLY A 328 13.05 -7.31 3.07
CA GLY A 328 13.37 -6.27 4.05
C GLY A 328 14.86 -5.92 4.07
N CYS A 329 15.56 -6.21 2.97
CA CYS A 329 16.94 -5.81 2.72
C CYS A 329 16.93 -4.43 2.05
N ILE A 330 17.55 -3.43 2.66
CA ILE A 330 17.45 -2.03 2.22
C ILE A 330 18.10 -1.90 0.82
N PRO A 331 17.36 -1.49 -0.23
CA PRO A 331 17.93 -1.34 -1.56
C PRO A 331 18.96 -0.21 -1.59
N VAL A 332 20.13 -0.49 -2.18
CA VAL A 332 21.15 0.51 -2.52
C VAL A 332 21.15 0.69 -4.02
N ILE A 333 20.62 1.81 -4.50
CA ILE A 333 20.39 2.04 -5.92
C ILE A 333 21.70 2.46 -6.58
N LEU A 334 22.16 1.66 -7.55
CA LEU A 334 23.34 1.89 -8.37
C LEU A 334 22.92 1.90 -9.86
N SER A 335 21.98 2.80 -10.19
CA SER A 335 21.36 2.92 -11.51
C SER A 335 20.98 4.39 -11.77
N ASN A 336 21.99 5.22 -11.99
CA ASN A 336 21.87 6.66 -12.26
C ASN A 336 20.84 6.93 -13.39
N GLY A 337 19.92 7.86 -13.15
CA GLY A 337 18.91 8.23 -14.13
C GLY A 337 17.77 7.23 -14.30
N TRP A 338 17.61 6.26 -13.40
CA TRP A 338 16.41 5.44 -13.30
C TRP A 338 15.30 6.16 -12.55
N ALA A 339 14.16 6.38 -13.22
CA ALA A 339 12.93 6.80 -12.57
C ALA A 339 12.36 5.61 -11.78
N LEU A 340 12.51 5.62 -10.46
CA LEU A 340 12.00 4.54 -9.60
C LEU A 340 10.47 4.40 -9.74
N PRO A 341 9.92 3.20 -9.45
CA PRO A 341 8.49 2.96 -9.57
C PRO A 341 7.68 3.96 -8.75
N PHE A 342 6.69 4.59 -9.39
CA PHE A 342 5.79 5.57 -8.77
C PHE A 342 6.51 6.73 -8.03
N HIS A 343 7.72 7.11 -8.47
CA HIS A 343 8.53 8.16 -7.81
C HIS A 343 7.84 9.52 -7.68
N GLU A 344 6.81 9.80 -8.49
CA GLU A 344 5.97 11.01 -8.39
C GLU A 344 5.20 11.07 -7.06
N ARG A 345 4.90 9.92 -6.45
CA ARG A 345 4.08 9.80 -5.24
C ARG A 345 4.85 9.18 -4.07
N ILE A 346 5.65 8.15 -4.34
CA ILE A 346 6.46 7.45 -3.34
C ILE A 346 7.75 8.24 -3.09
N ASP A 347 8.00 8.60 -1.84
CA ASP A 347 9.24 9.21 -1.40
C ASP A 347 10.31 8.15 -1.11
N TRP A 348 11.05 7.79 -2.15
CA TRP A 348 12.07 6.75 -2.07
C TRP A 348 13.22 7.06 -1.10
N THR A 349 13.44 8.33 -0.73
CA THR A 349 14.45 8.71 0.27
C THR A 349 14.18 8.08 1.65
N GLN A 350 12.95 7.65 1.90
CA GLN A 350 12.53 7.00 3.14
C GLN A 350 12.70 5.48 3.12
N ALA A 351 13.07 4.87 1.99
CA ALA A 351 13.13 3.42 1.82
C ALA A 351 14.42 2.89 1.18
N VAL A 352 15.21 3.72 0.49
CA VAL A 352 16.42 3.30 -0.22
C VAL A 352 17.61 4.20 0.08
N ILE A 353 18.82 3.69 -0.18
CA ILE A 353 20.04 4.48 -0.25
C ILE A 353 20.37 4.73 -1.72
N PHE A 354 20.42 6.00 -2.13
CA PHE A 354 20.90 6.38 -3.45
C PHE A 354 22.43 6.42 -3.44
N SER A 355 23.07 5.82 -4.44
CA SER A 355 24.50 5.96 -4.65
C SER A 355 24.84 6.18 -6.11
N ASP A 356 25.84 7.01 -6.34
CA ASP A 356 26.41 7.20 -7.66
C ASP A 356 27.26 5.98 -8.05
N GLU A 357 27.05 5.47 -9.25
CA GLU A 357 27.86 4.40 -9.83
C GLU A 357 29.36 4.76 -9.91
N ARG A 358 29.70 6.04 -10.02
CA ARG A 358 31.09 6.54 -10.04
C ARG A 358 31.79 6.45 -8.69
N LEU A 359 31.02 6.37 -7.60
CA LEU A 359 31.53 6.30 -6.22
C LEU A 359 31.46 4.88 -5.65
N LEU A 360 31.42 3.87 -6.51
CA LEU A 360 31.25 2.46 -6.13
C LEU A 360 32.20 2.05 -4.99
N LEU A 361 33.46 2.47 -5.02
CA LEU A 361 34.45 2.10 -4.01
C LEU A 361 34.20 2.68 -2.61
N GLN A 362 33.38 3.73 -2.49
CA GLN A 362 33.03 4.37 -1.21
C GLN A 362 31.80 3.72 -0.55
N ILE A 363 31.06 2.87 -1.29
CA ILE A 363 29.85 2.20 -0.80
C ILE A 363 30.05 1.52 0.56
N PRO A 364 31.11 0.72 0.79
CA PRO A 364 31.30 0.06 2.09
C PRO A 364 31.27 1.01 3.28
N ASP A 365 31.94 2.16 3.17
CA ASP A 365 32.05 3.13 4.25
C ASP A 365 30.74 3.89 4.45
N ILE A 366 30.06 4.25 3.36
CA ILE A 366 28.72 4.85 3.39
C ILE A 366 27.76 3.92 4.14
N LEU A 367 27.70 2.63 3.78
CA LEU A 367 26.77 1.68 4.39
C LEU A 367 27.06 1.42 5.87
N ARG A 368 28.34 1.38 6.26
CA ARG A 368 28.74 1.23 7.67
C ARG A 368 28.45 2.47 8.52
N SER A 369 28.34 3.65 7.89
CA SER A 369 28.02 4.90 8.59
C SER A 369 26.53 5.06 8.94
N VAL A 370 25.64 4.24 8.36
CA VAL A 370 24.20 4.35 8.59
C VAL A 370 23.84 3.83 9.98
N SER A 371 23.19 4.67 10.79
CA SER A 371 22.79 4.30 12.15
C SER A 371 21.72 3.20 12.19
N ASN A 372 21.69 2.41 13.28
CA ASN A 372 20.68 1.38 13.50
C ASN A 372 19.24 1.92 13.48
N VAL A 373 19.03 3.15 13.97
CA VAL A 373 17.70 3.81 13.96
C VAL A 373 17.26 4.09 12.52
N GLN A 374 18.17 4.59 11.68
CA GLN A 374 17.89 4.82 10.27
C GLN A 374 17.66 3.50 9.52
N ILE A 375 18.44 2.45 9.82
CA ILE A 375 18.24 1.10 9.26
C ILE A 375 16.82 0.59 9.60
N LEU A 376 16.39 0.70 10.85
CA LEU A 376 15.04 0.28 11.25
C LEU A 376 13.96 1.04 10.47
N LYS A 377 14.09 2.37 10.36
CA LYS A 377 13.14 3.23 9.64
C LYS A 377 13.05 2.84 8.15
N LEU A 378 14.20 2.72 7.48
CA LEU A 378 14.28 2.33 6.07
C LEU A 378 13.62 0.96 5.86
N ARG A 379 13.91 -0.02 6.73
CA ARG A 379 13.33 -1.38 6.63
C ARG A 379 11.82 -1.41 6.86
N GLN A 380 11.31 -0.67 7.84
CA GLN A 380 9.87 -0.57 8.04
C GLN A 380 9.19 0.04 6.81
N GLN A 381 9.82 1.05 6.20
CA GLN A 381 9.31 1.65 4.98
C GLN A 381 9.35 0.69 3.79
N THR A 382 10.42 -0.11 3.62
CA THR A 382 10.47 -1.10 2.53
C THR A 382 9.38 -2.16 2.65
N GLN A 383 9.10 -2.65 3.87
CA GLN A 383 8.01 -3.59 4.12
C GLN A 383 6.65 -2.96 3.85
N PHE A 384 6.43 -1.73 4.32
CA PHE A 384 5.20 -0.99 4.04
C PHE A 384 4.95 -0.85 2.53
N LEU A 385 5.96 -0.39 1.77
CA LEU A 385 5.83 -0.19 0.33
C LEU A 385 5.59 -1.52 -0.40
N TRP A 386 6.31 -2.58 -0.03
CA TRP A 386 6.09 -3.93 -0.55
C TRP A 386 4.63 -4.35 -0.37
N GLU A 387 4.15 -4.31 0.87
CA GLU A 387 2.81 -4.78 1.22
C GLU A 387 1.70 -3.94 0.60
N ARG A 388 1.89 -2.62 0.44
CA ARG A 388 0.81 -1.74 -0.07
C ARG A 388 0.78 -1.65 -1.58
N TYR A 389 1.92 -1.68 -2.27
CA TYR A 389 1.99 -1.32 -3.68
C TYR A 389 2.59 -2.39 -4.59
N PHE A 390 3.38 -3.32 -4.05
CA PHE A 390 4.25 -4.17 -4.89
C PHE A 390 4.10 -5.68 -4.69
N SER A 391 3.32 -6.15 -3.70
CA SER A 391 3.27 -7.59 -3.41
C SER A 391 2.47 -8.40 -4.42
N SER A 392 1.69 -7.78 -5.30
CA SER A 392 0.92 -8.43 -6.37
C SER A 392 0.75 -7.54 -7.61
N ILE A 393 0.46 -8.16 -8.76
CA ILE A 393 0.14 -7.45 -10.01
C ILE A 393 -1.07 -6.53 -9.81
N GLU A 394 -2.09 -6.98 -9.08
CA GLU A 394 -3.27 -6.18 -8.72
C GLU A 394 -2.90 -4.84 -8.07
N LYS A 395 -2.02 -4.86 -7.06
CA LYS A 395 -1.60 -3.62 -6.37
C LYS A 395 -0.84 -2.70 -7.30
N ILE A 396 0.02 -3.24 -8.16
CA ILE A 396 0.79 -2.45 -9.14
C ILE A 396 -0.17 -1.77 -10.13
N VAL A 397 -1.12 -2.52 -10.70
CA VAL A 397 -2.11 -2.00 -11.65
C VAL A 397 -3.02 -0.96 -11.00
N PHE A 398 -3.52 -1.22 -9.79
CA PHE A 398 -4.36 -0.26 -9.08
C PHE A 398 -3.59 1.01 -8.71
N THR A 399 -2.29 0.88 -8.41
CA THR A 399 -1.42 2.04 -8.18
C THR A 399 -1.24 2.87 -9.43
N VAL A 400 -1.09 2.25 -10.61
CA VAL A 400 -1.08 2.96 -11.89
C VAL A 400 -2.39 3.73 -12.09
N PHE A 401 -3.53 3.08 -11.87
CA PHE A 401 -4.84 3.72 -12.04
C PHE A 401 -5.08 4.87 -11.07
N GLU A 402 -4.76 4.71 -9.79
CA GLU A 402 -4.91 5.80 -8.80
C GLU A 402 -3.94 6.95 -9.09
N ASN A 403 -2.73 6.66 -9.61
CA ASN A 403 -1.79 7.70 -10.03
C ASN A 403 -2.35 8.55 -11.20
N ILE A 404 -2.97 7.90 -12.20
CA ILE A 404 -3.60 8.60 -13.33
C ILE A 404 -4.89 9.30 -12.89
N ARG A 405 -5.70 8.66 -12.04
CA ARG A 405 -6.96 9.22 -11.53
C ARG A 405 -6.75 10.51 -10.76
N GLU A 406 -5.72 10.59 -9.91
CA GLU A 406 -5.37 11.83 -9.18
C GLU A 406 -4.87 12.97 -10.08
N ARG A 407 -4.60 12.72 -11.37
CA ARG A 407 -4.28 13.78 -12.34
C ARG A 407 -5.54 14.40 -12.95
N LEU A 408 -6.72 13.84 -12.70
CA LEU A 408 -7.99 14.42 -13.13
C LEU A 408 -8.38 15.60 -12.21
N PRO A 409 -8.74 16.78 -12.76
CA PRO A 409 -8.96 17.98 -11.95
C PRO A 409 -10.05 17.89 -10.86
N TRP A 410 -11.03 17.00 -11.02
CA TRP A 410 -12.19 16.88 -10.11
C TRP A 410 -12.16 15.67 -9.17
N GLU A 411 -11.21 14.76 -9.32
CA GLU A 411 -11.11 13.58 -8.44
C GLU A 411 -10.51 13.92 -7.06
N GLY A 412 -9.83 15.07 -6.96
CA GLY A 412 -9.02 15.42 -5.80
C GLY A 412 -7.68 14.67 -5.79
N ALA A 413 -6.69 15.23 -5.10
CA ALA A 413 -5.38 14.62 -4.95
C ALA A 413 -5.13 14.30 -3.47
N ARG A 414 -4.67 13.09 -3.18
CA ARG A 414 -4.20 12.74 -1.84
C ARG A 414 -2.90 13.45 -1.56
N GLU A 415 -2.68 13.85 -0.32
CA GLU A 415 -1.39 14.37 0.09
C GLU A 415 -0.30 13.30 -0.07
N ARG A 416 0.94 13.75 -0.34
CA ARG A 416 2.08 12.85 -0.51
C ARG A 416 2.34 11.95 0.70
N ILE A 417 1.97 12.38 1.91
CA ILE A 417 2.12 11.57 3.13
C ILE A 417 1.28 10.29 3.06
N VAL A 418 0.07 10.34 2.49
CA VAL A 418 -0.84 9.19 2.36
C VAL A 418 -0.23 8.07 1.52
N TRP A 419 0.57 8.42 0.51
CA TRP A 419 1.30 7.46 -0.32
C TRP A 419 2.45 6.77 0.41
N ASN A 420 2.89 7.33 1.54
CA ASN A 420 4.09 6.92 2.26
C ASN A 420 3.82 6.48 3.71
N THR A 421 2.56 6.48 4.16
CA THR A 421 2.16 6.05 5.51
C THR A 421 1.02 5.05 5.48
N SER A 422 0.94 4.18 6.49
CA SER A 422 -0.19 3.26 6.67
C SER A 422 -1.52 4.02 6.81
N PRO A 423 -2.62 3.57 6.17
CA PRO A 423 -2.82 2.31 5.44
C PRO A 423 -2.40 2.32 3.96
N GLY A 424 -1.91 3.45 3.45
CA GLY A 424 -1.56 3.67 2.04
C GLY A 424 -2.71 4.20 1.20
N ALA A 425 -2.36 4.84 0.08
CA ALA A 425 -3.30 5.51 -0.83
C ALA A 425 -4.40 4.61 -1.41
N LEU A 426 -4.14 3.31 -1.64
CA LEU A 426 -5.14 2.38 -2.19
C LEU A 426 -6.34 2.16 -1.24
N ALA A 427 -6.17 2.43 0.06
CA ALA A 427 -7.22 2.28 1.06
C ALA A 427 -7.90 3.60 1.46
N ILE A 428 -7.45 4.73 0.89
CA ILE A 428 -7.99 6.07 1.20
C ILE A 428 -8.72 6.60 -0.03
N LEU A 429 -9.98 7.01 0.11
CA LEU A 429 -10.77 7.59 -0.97
C LEU A 429 -10.73 9.12 -0.86
N PRO A 430 -10.23 9.86 -1.87
CA PRO A 430 -10.10 11.31 -1.82
C PRO A 430 -11.42 12.02 -1.58
N GLN A 431 -12.51 11.49 -2.16
CA GLN A 431 -13.84 12.06 -2.11
C GLN A 431 -14.56 11.91 -0.76
N PHE A 432 -14.02 11.13 0.19
CA PHE A 432 -14.71 10.86 1.45
C PHE A 432 -14.68 12.06 2.41
N ALA A 433 -13.55 12.75 2.50
CA ALA A 433 -13.38 13.88 3.40
C ALA A 433 -12.33 14.86 2.87
N ASP A 434 -12.56 16.15 3.11
CA ASP A 434 -11.64 17.23 2.72
C ASP A 434 -10.35 17.23 3.55
N SER A 435 -10.35 16.56 4.71
CA SER A 435 -9.21 16.46 5.62
C SER A 435 -8.95 15.02 6.06
N GLN A 436 -7.67 14.64 6.13
CA GLN A 436 -7.24 13.36 6.70
C GLN A 436 -7.64 13.17 8.17
N GLN A 437 -7.94 14.26 8.89
CA GLN A 437 -8.36 14.20 10.28
C GLN A 437 -9.73 13.49 10.46
N GLU A 438 -10.53 13.39 9.40
CA GLU A 438 -11.79 12.63 9.43
C GLU A 438 -11.61 11.13 9.17
N LEU A 439 -10.42 10.70 8.75
CA LEU A 439 -10.12 9.30 8.54
C LEU A 439 -9.78 8.63 9.87
N PRO A 440 -10.15 7.34 10.04
CA PRO A 440 -9.90 6.63 11.29
C PRO A 440 -8.42 6.32 11.56
N PHE A 441 -7.54 6.62 10.61
CA PHE A 441 -6.09 6.35 10.68
C PHE A 441 -5.28 7.55 11.18
N SER A 442 -5.90 8.73 11.26
CA SER A 442 -5.26 9.93 11.80
C SER A 442 -5.27 9.89 13.33
N ASN A 443 -4.26 10.49 13.96
CA ASN A 443 -4.19 10.69 15.42
C ASN A 443 -5.18 11.77 15.93
N SER A 444 -6.26 12.02 15.19
CA SER A 444 -7.29 13.03 15.51
C SER A 444 -8.34 12.47 16.47
N ASN A 445 -9.02 13.38 17.18
CA ASN A 445 -10.12 13.01 18.07
C ASN A 445 -11.36 12.61 17.23
N PRO A 446 -11.85 11.36 17.30
CA PRO A 446 -12.95 10.88 16.46
C PRO A 446 -14.35 11.40 16.88
N GLY A 447 -14.39 12.45 17.71
CA GLY A 447 -15.62 12.99 18.28
C GLY A 447 -16.05 12.31 19.59
N ASN A 448 -17.12 12.84 20.19
CA ASN A 448 -17.64 12.43 21.50
C ASN A 448 -18.99 11.71 21.44
N THR A 449 -19.56 11.51 20.25
CA THR A 449 -20.88 10.89 20.09
C THR A 449 -20.88 9.79 19.03
N PHE A 450 -21.90 8.93 19.07
CA PHE A 450 -22.10 7.84 18.11
C PHE A 450 -23.55 7.76 17.60
N THR A 451 -23.71 7.21 16.40
CA THR A 451 -25.01 6.84 15.84
C THR A 451 -25.21 5.35 16.04
N ALA A 452 -26.34 4.94 16.62
CA ALA A 452 -26.70 3.53 16.74
C ALA A 452 -27.52 3.08 15.53
N ILE A 453 -27.14 1.97 14.91
CA ILE A 453 -27.90 1.31 13.84
C ILE A 453 -28.39 -0.03 14.39
N ILE A 454 -29.71 -0.22 14.39
CA ILE A 454 -30.32 -1.48 14.82
C ILE A 454 -30.95 -2.13 13.61
N TYR A 455 -30.53 -3.34 13.28
CA TYR A 455 -31.14 -4.15 12.23
C TYR A 455 -32.22 -5.06 12.84
N SER A 456 -33.46 -4.92 12.36
CA SER A 456 -34.64 -5.59 12.90
C SER A 456 -35.36 -6.42 11.83
N GLN A 457 -35.49 -7.72 12.07
CA GLN A 457 -36.22 -8.67 11.22
C GLN A 457 -37.46 -9.23 11.92
N LEU A 458 -37.40 -9.38 13.24
CA LEU A 458 -38.47 -9.87 14.12
C LEU A 458 -39.53 -8.79 14.42
N GLY A 459 -39.30 -7.56 13.98
CA GLY A 459 -40.20 -6.43 14.17
C GLY A 459 -40.25 -5.93 15.61
N SER A 460 -41.43 -5.52 16.08
CA SER A 460 -41.58 -4.83 17.37
C SER A 460 -41.57 -5.79 18.57
N THR A 461 -40.40 -6.21 19.01
CA THR A 461 -40.23 -7.11 20.18
C THR A 461 -40.01 -6.39 21.51
N ALA A 462 -40.23 -7.09 22.63
CA ALA A 462 -39.91 -6.57 23.96
C ALA A 462 -38.39 -6.43 24.22
N VAL A 463 -37.57 -7.24 23.53
CA VAL A 463 -36.09 -7.14 23.58
C VAL A 463 -35.64 -5.85 22.92
N LEU A 464 -36.15 -5.55 21.71
CA LEU A 464 -35.88 -4.31 20.99
C LEU A 464 -36.23 -3.08 21.84
N TYR A 465 -37.39 -3.08 22.51
CA TYR A 465 -37.77 -1.98 23.40
C TYR A 465 -36.80 -1.79 24.58
N ARG A 466 -36.31 -2.88 25.19
CA ARG A 466 -35.29 -2.83 26.26
C ARG A 466 -33.98 -2.25 25.73
N LEU A 467 -33.54 -2.67 24.55
CA LEU A 467 -32.33 -2.19 23.90
C LEU A 467 -32.41 -0.69 23.59
N LEU A 468 -33.52 -0.23 22.98
CA LEU A 468 -33.76 1.19 22.72
C LEU A 468 -33.71 2.04 23.99
N ARG A 469 -34.25 1.52 25.11
CA ARG A 469 -34.19 2.20 26.41
C ARG A 469 -32.77 2.24 26.98
N SER A 470 -31.97 1.19 26.81
CA SER A 470 -30.55 1.19 27.20
C SER A 470 -29.75 2.22 26.42
N LEU A 471 -29.95 2.28 25.10
CA LEU A 471 -29.30 3.24 24.22
C LEU A 471 -29.66 4.68 24.59
N ALA A 472 -30.94 4.97 24.79
CA ALA A 472 -31.43 6.31 25.11
C ALA A 472 -30.92 6.88 26.45
N LYS A 473 -30.35 6.03 27.32
CA LYS A 473 -29.71 6.45 28.57
C LYS A 473 -28.23 6.79 28.40
N SER A 474 -27.61 6.38 27.28
CA SER A 474 -26.20 6.69 27.02
C SER A 474 -26.02 8.19 26.84
N LYS A 475 -25.00 8.74 27.49
CA LYS A 475 -24.65 10.16 27.35
C LYS A 475 -23.94 10.50 26.03
N TYR A 476 -23.53 9.49 25.28
CA TYR A 476 -22.80 9.64 24.02
C TYR A 476 -23.67 9.38 22.78
N LEU A 477 -24.92 8.95 22.96
CA LEU A 477 -25.83 8.69 21.85
C LEU A 477 -26.23 9.99 21.14
N ASP A 478 -26.01 10.06 19.82
CA ASP A 478 -26.54 11.12 18.97
C ASP A 478 -27.96 10.79 18.49
N LYS A 479 -28.11 9.65 17.80
CA LYS A 479 -29.40 9.15 17.32
C LYS A 479 -29.41 7.64 17.10
N ILE A 480 -30.62 7.10 16.94
CA ILE A 480 -30.87 5.71 16.61
C ILE A 480 -31.51 5.64 15.22
N ILE A 481 -30.94 4.81 14.35
CA ILE A 481 -31.51 4.42 13.06
C ILE A 481 -31.97 2.97 13.18
N LEU A 482 -33.28 2.76 13.14
CA LEU A 482 -33.89 1.44 13.15
C LEU A 482 -34.12 1.01 11.70
N MET A 483 -33.27 0.11 11.22
CA MET A 483 -33.38 -0.50 9.91
C MET A 483 -34.37 -1.66 9.98
N TRP A 484 -35.53 -1.45 9.36
CA TRP A 484 -36.69 -2.31 9.44
C TRP A 484 -36.76 -3.22 8.22
N ASN A 485 -36.31 -4.46 8.39
CA ASN A 485 -36.33 -5.53 7.39
C ASN A 485 -37.27 -6.65 7.86
N SER A 486 -38.53 -6.29 8.12
CA SER A 486 -39.55 -7.22 8.61
C SER A 486 -40.78 -7.16 7.73
N ASP A 487 -41.39 -8.31 7.48
CA ASP A 487 -42.70 -8.41 6.82
C ASP A 487 -43.81 -7.75 7.64
N ILE A 488 -43.58 -7.59 8.95
CA ILE A 488 -44.51 -6.91 9.84
C ILE A 488 -44.34 -5.41 9.64
N PRO A 489 -45.38 -4.65 9.27
CA PRO A 489 -45.27 -3.21 9.09
C PRO A 489 -44.93 -2.50 10.42
N VAL A 490 -44.24 -1.37 10.32
CA VAL A 490 -43.93 -0.53 11.48
C VAL A 490 -45.23 -0.17 12.21
N PRO A 491 -45.35 -0.44 13.52
CA PRO A 491 -46.59 -0.15 14.25
C PRO A 491 -46.94 1.35 14.18
N ARG A 492 -48.22 1.69 14.00
CA ARG A 492 -48.69 3.09 14.01
C ARG A 492 -48.41 3.80 15.33
N LYS A 493 -48.43 3.07 16.45
CA LYS A 493 -48.09 3.54 17.80
C LYS A 493 -47.06 2.58 18.42
N PRO A 494 -45.78 2.72 18.09
CA PRO A 494 -44.77 1.83 18.62
C PRO A 494 -44.53 2.07 20.11
N ARG A 495 -44.20 1.01 20.85
CA ARG A 495 -43.94 1.07 22.30
C ARG A 495 -42.83 2.05 22.68
N TRP A 496 -41.93 2.37 21.74
CA TRP A 496 -40.82 3.30 21.93
C TRP A 496 -41.15 4.78 21.70
N GLN A 497 -42.40 5.16 21.42
CA GLN A 497 -42.78 6.59 21.31
C GLN A 497 -42.46 7.42 22.56
N GLY A 498 -42.40 6.79 23.75
CA GLY A 498 -42.05 7.47 25.00
C GLY A 498 -40.55 7.61 25.28
N ILE A 499 -39.67 7.15 24.39
CA ILE A 499 -38.22 7.22 24.57
C ILE A 499 -37.72 8.61 24.17
N ARG A 500 -36.96 9.27 25.06
CA ARG A 500 -36.39 10.61 24.85
C ARG A 500 -35.10 10.58 24.00
N ALA A 501 -35.10 9.86 22.88
CA ALA A 501 -34.00 9.80 21.93
C ALA A 501 -34.53 9.91 20.50
N SER A 502 -33.74 10.48 19.58
CA SER A 502 -34.13 10.57 18.17
C SER A 502 -34.07 9.18 17.52
N ILE A 503 -35.21 8.62 17.16
CA ILE A 503 -35.34 7.31 16.50
C ILE A 503 -35.88 7.52 15.09
N HIS A 504 -35.08 7.18 14.09
CA HIS A 504 -35.48 7.19 12.68
C HIS A 504 -35.70 5.76 12.21
N VAL A 505 -36.89 5.46 11.70
CA VAL A 505 -37.20 4.14 11.14
C VAL A 505 -37.02 4.20 9.63
N VAL A 506 -36.22 3.29 9.09
CA VAL A 506 -35.94 3.19 7.66
C VAL A 506 -36.29 1.77 7.22
N ALA A 507 -37.27 1.63 6.33
CA ALA A 507 -37.57 0.35 5.71
C ALA A 507 -36.43 0.00 4.74
N VAL A 508 -35.90 -1.21 4.84
CA VAL A 508 -34.77 -1.68 4.04
C VAL A 508 -35.04 -3.09 3.54
N ASP A 509 -34.36 -3.45 2.45
CA ASP A 509 -34.35 -4.80 1.90
C ASP A 509 -32.89 -5.29 1.81
N GLY A 510 -32.61 -6.37 2.53
CA GLY A 510 -31.31 -7.04 2.54
C GLY A 510 -30.43 -6.71 3.76
N ILE A 511 -29.66 -7.71 4.19
CA ILE A 511 -28.81 -7.67 5.39
C ILE A 511 -27.68 -6.63 5.33
N SER A 512 -27.18 -6.32 4.13
CA SER A 512 -26.03 -5.42 3.93
C SER A 512 -26.40 -3.94 4.00
N GLN A 513 -27.69 -3.59 4.03
CA GLN A 513 -28.15 -2.20 4.06
C GLN A 513 -27.62 -1.42 5.27
N ARG A 514 -27.31 -2.13 6.36
CA ARG A 514 -26.66 -1.54 7.55
C ARG A 514 -25.26 -1.00 7.33
N PHE A 515 -24.60 -1.39 6.25
CA PHE A 515 -23.26 -0.96 5.89
C PHE A 515 -23.23 0.04 4.74
N TYR A 516 -24.38 0.48 4.22
CA TYR A 516 -24.41 1.50 3.19
C TYR A 516 -24.31 2.91 3.80
N PRO A 517 -23.59 3.85 3.17
CA PRO A 517 -23.57 5.24 3.61
C PRO A 517 -24.99 5.81 3.70
N HIS A 518 -25.34 6.39 4.84
CA HIS A 518 -26.67 6.94 5.06
C HIS A 518 -26.60 8.43 5.46
N PRO A 519 -27.38 9.34 4.85
CA PRO A 519 -27.27 10.79 5.09
C PRO A 519 -27.44 11.22 6.55
N LEU A 520 -28.22 10.45 7.33
CA LEU A 520 -28.44 10.72 8.75
C LEU A 520 -27.23 10.42 9.65
N ILE A 521 -26.27 9.61 9.19
CA ILE A 521 -25.07 9.25 9.94
C ILE A 521 -24.05 10.38 9.78
N LYS A 522 -23.95 11.22 10.81
CA LYS A 522 -22.98 12.34 10.86
C LYS A 522 -21.81 12.09 11.82
N THR A 523 -21.96 11.14 12.74
CA THR A 523 -20.92 10.75 13.70
C THR A 523 -19.86 9.87 13.03
N SER A 524 -18.61 10.00 13.44
CA SER A 524 -17.52 9.10 13.01
C SER A 524 -17.73 7.67 13.47
N ALA A 525 -18.28 7.50 14.68
CA ALA A 525 -18.60 6.20 15.26
C ALA A 525 -19.98 5.70 14.87
N ILE A 526 -20.08 4.44 14.50
CA ILE A 526 -21.33 3.69 14.33
C ILE A 526 -21.34 2.55 15.34
N LEU A 527 -22.41 2.45 16.14
CA LEU A 527 -22.73 1.25 16.91
C LEU A 527 -23.72 0.42 16.12
N SER A 528 -23.28 -0.68 15.52
CA SER A 528 -24.17 -1.63 14.85
C SER A 528 -24.65 -2.69 15.82
N LEU A 529 -25.96 -2.95 15.80
CA LEU A 529 -26.66 -3.85 16.71
C LEU A 529 -27.66 -4.72 15.94
N ASP A 530 -27.74 -5.98 16.33
CA ASP A 530 -28.90 -6.83 16.03
C ASP A 530 -30.00 -6.55 17.06
N GLU A 531 -31.27 -6.70 16.69
CA GLU A 531 -32.41 -6.42 17.59
C GLU A 531 -32.49 -7.30 18.85
N ASP A 532 -31.79 -8.44 18.85
CA ASP A 532 -31.73 -9.39 19.96
C ASP A 532 -30.56 -9.15 20.93
N ALA A 533 -29.76 -8.11 20.69
CA ALA A 533 -28.64 -7.74 21.54
C ALA A 533 -29.11 -7.27 22.94
N THR A 534 -28.60 -7.91 23.99
CA THR A 534 -28.93 -7.56 25.38
C THR A 534 -27.79 -6.80 26.06
N LEU A 535 -27.60 -5.54 25.68
CA LEU A 535 -26.59 -4.65 26.27
C LEU A 535 -27.22 -3.62 27.23
N ASN A 536 -26.51 -3.33 28.32
CA ASN A 536 -26.83 -2.21 29.20
C ASN A 536 -26.05 -0.94 28.82
N THR A 537 -26.46 0.20 29.39
CA THR A 537 -25.87 1.51 29.09
C THR A 537 -24.38 1.60 29.45
N ASP A 538 -23.96 1.01 30.57
CA ASP A 538 -22.55 1.05 31.00
C ASP A 538 -21.63 0.29 30.04
N GLU A 539 -22.11 -0.86 29.51
CA GLU A 539 -21.39 -1.64 28.51
C GLU A 539 -21.21 -0.84 27.21
N ILE A 540 -22.30 -0.22 26.74
CA ILE A 540 -22.30 0.63 25.54
C ILE A 540 -21.31 1.79 25.69
N ASP A 541 -21.38 2.52 26.80
CA ASP A 541 -20.52 3.68 27.09
C ASP A 541 -19.04 3.28 27.22
N PHE A 542 -18.76 2.13 27.84
CA PHE A 542 -17.41 1.59 27.95
C PHE A 542 -16.85 1.20 26.58
N ALA A 543 -17.61 0.44 25.78
CA ALA A 543 -17.18 0.03 24.45
C ALA A 543 -16.93 1.23 23.52
N PHE A 544 -17.76 2.27 23.62
CA PHE A 544 -17.52 3.53 22.90
C PHE A 544 -16.21 4.20 23.33
N THR A 545 -15.94 4.25 24.64
CA THR A 545 -14.68 4.83 25.17
C THR A 545 -13.45 4.05 24.68
N VAL A 546 -13.54 2.72 24.63
CA VAL A 546 -12.50 1.87 24.05
C VAL A 546 -12.33 2.17 22.56
N TRP A 547 -13.42 2.23 21.80
CA TRP A 547 -13.38 2.53 20.37
C TRP A 547 -12.74 3.88 20.07
N ARG A 548 -12.98 4.93 20.88
CA ARG A 548 -12.33 6.23 20.71
C ARG A 548 -10.80 6.17 20.80
N SER A 549 -10.25 5.19 21.51
CA SER A 549 -8.80 4.97 21.59
C SER A 549 -8.25 4.19 20.38
N PHE A 550 -9.13 3.55 19.61
CA PHE A 550 -8.79 2.69 18.48
C PHE A 550 -9.80 2.86 17.32
N PRO A 551 -9.97 4.08 16.78
CA PRO A 551 -11.01 4.38 15.79
C PRO A 551 -10.82 3.60 14.47
N ASP A 552 -9.60 3.14 14.19
CA ASP A 552 -9.25 2.28 13.06
C ASP A 552 -9.79 0.86 13.20
N ARG A 553 -10.20 0.40 14.39
CA ARG A 553 -10.56 -1.01 14.61
C ARG A 553 -12.03 -1.22 14.93
N ILE A 554 -12.51 -2.43 14.65
CA ILE A 554 -13.80 -2.91 15.15
C ILE A 554 -13.65 -3.25 16.63
N VAL A 555 -14.52 -2.68 17.46
CA VAL A 555 -14.56 -2.92 18.91
C VAL A 555 -15.92 -3.48 19.30
N GLY A 556 -15.99 -4.66 19.91
CA GLY A 556 -17.28 -5.26 20.24
C GLY A 556 -17.22 -6.52 21.09
N TYR A 557 -18.35 -7.21 21.19
CA TYR A 557 -18.55 -8.26 22.20
C TYR A 557 -18.42 -9.68 21.62
N PRO A 558 -19.14 -10.06 20.54
CA PRO A 558 -19.18 -11.45 20.11
C PRO A 558 -17.93 -11.77 19.29
N ALA A 559 -16.96 -12.39 19.95
CA ALA A 559 -15.75 -12.83 19.31
C ALA A 559 -15.94 -14.18 18.59
N ARG A 560 -15.33 -14.30 17.41
CA ARG A 560 -15.23 -15.52 16.60
C ARG A 560 -13.82 -15.66 16.06
N SER A 561 -13.51 -16.82 15.51
CA SER A 561 -12.18 -17.06 14.95
C SER A 561 -12.21 -17.85 13.64
N HIS A 562 -11.08 -17.83 12.95
CA HIS A 562 -10.78 -18.64 11.79
C HIS A 562 -9.61 -19.59 12.10
N TYR A 563 -9.59 -20.73 11.44
CA TYR A 563 -8.49 -21.71 11.53
C TYR A 563 -8.23 -22.34 10.18
N TRP A 564 -7.02 -22.82 9.95
CA TRP A 564 -6.71 -23.62 8.79
C TRP A 564 -7.02 -25.09 9.11
N ASP A 565 -7.81 -25.74 8.26
CA ASP A 565 -8.08 -27.18 8.35
C ASP A 565 -7.15 -27.92 7.36
N ASP A 566 -6.08 -28.52 7.89
CA ASP A 566 -5.10 -29.27 7.09
C ASP A 566 -5.72 -30.44 6.33
N SER A 567 -6.77 -31.07 6.88
CA SER A 567 -7.42 -32.23 6.24
C SER A 567 -8.19 -31.83 4.99
N LYS A 568 -8.84 -30.66 5.03
CA LYS A 568 -9.63 -30.12 3.92
C LYS A 568 -8.87 -29.13 3.05
N ARG A 569 -7.65 -28.75 3.45
CA ARG A 569 -6.85 -27.67 2.85
C ARG A 569 -7.69 -26.40 2.61
N SER A 570 -8.48 -26.02 3.61
CA SER A 570 -9.39 -24.87 3.53
C SER A 570 -9.47 -24.12 4.85
N TRP A 571 -9.92 -22.87 4.79
CA TRP A 571 -10.18 -22.08 5.99
C TRP A 571 -11.50 -22.50 6.63
N GLY A 572 -11.51 -22.63 7.95
CA GLY A 572 -12.66 -22.95 8.78
C GLY A 572 -13.05 -21.77 9.66
N TYR A 573 -14.37 -21.62 9.87
CA TYR A 573 -14.95 -20.67 10.82
C TYR A 573 -15.29 -21.38 12.14
N THR A 574 -15.05 -20.74 13.28
CA THR A 574 -15.36 -21.31 14.59
C THR A 574 -15.98 -20.30 15.55
N SER A 575 -16.98 -20.77 16.29
CA SER A 575 -17.58 -20.10 17.45
C SER A 575 -17.07 -20.61 18.79
N LYS A 576 -16.13 -21.57 18.79
CA LYS A 576 -15.53 -22.11 20.01
C LYS A 576 -14.84 -20.98 20.78
N TRP A 577 -14.99 -21.00 22.10
CA TRP A 577 -14.30 -20.09 22.99
C TRP A 577 -12.83 -20.49 23.08
N THR A 578 -11.99 -19.81 22.31
CA THR A 578 -10.53 -19.97 22.33
C THR A 578 -9.87 -18.75 22.99
N ASN A 579 -8.55 -18.86 23.25
CA ASN A 579 -7.76 -17.77 23.83
C ASN A 579 -7.47 -16.65 22.82
N ASP A 580 -7.64 -16.94 21.53
CA ASP A 580 -7.47 -16.02 20.41
C ASP A 580 -8.80 -15.77 19.69
N TYR A 581 -8.92 -14.63 19.03
CA TYR A 581 -10.02 -14.33 18.13
C TYR A 581 -9.52 -13.50 16.97
N SER A 582 -10.27 -13.47 15.89
CA SER A 582 -9.91 -12.71 14.68
C SER A 582 -11.08 -11.97 14.06
N ILE A 583 -12.29 -12.18 14.59
CA ILE A 583 -13.53 -11.61 14.10
C ILE A 583 -14.33 -11.11 15.29
N ILE A 584 -14.91 -9.92 15.16
CA ILE A 584 -15.96 -9.42 16.06
C ILE A 584 -17.22 -9.22 15.24
N LEU A 585 -18.31 -9.87 15.64
CA LEU A 585 -19.57 -9.79 14.91
C LEU A 585 -20.16 -8.38 15.05
N THR A 586 -20.53 -7.79 13.92
CA THR A 586 -21.08 -6.43 13.82
C THR A 586 -22.50 -6.31 14.36
N GLY A 587 -23.11 -7.42 14.81
CA GLY A 587 -24.38 -7.41 15.55
C GLY A 587 -24.27 -6.83 16.97
N ALA A 588 -23.07 -6.56 17.45
CA ALA A 588 -22.83 -5.64 18.57
C ALA A 588 -21.38 -5.16 18.55
N ALA A 589 -21.12 -4.16 17.71
CA ALA A 589 -19.78 -3.59 17.59
C ALA A 589 -19.82 -2.12 17.18
N PHE A 590 -18.80 -1.40 17.66
CA PHE A 590 -18.42 -0.09 17.18
C PHE A 590 -17.41 -0.22 16.04
N TYR A 591 -17.60 0.59 15.01
CA TYR A 591 -16.63 0.79 13.93
C TYR A 591 -16.78 2.19 13.33
N HIS A 592 -15.81 2.61 12.52
CA HIS A 592 -15.81 3.92 11.89
C HIS A 592 -16.69 3.98 10.64
N ARG A 593 -17.46 5.07 10.44
CA ARG A 593 -18.36 5.26 9.28
C ARG A 593 -17.65 5.14 7.93
N TYR A 594 -16.35 5.43 7.89
CA TYR A 594 -15.53 5.31 6.67
C TYR A 594 -15.57 3.90 6.07
N TYR A 595 -15.71 2.88 6.92
CA TYR A 595 -15.81 1.50 6.45
C TYR A 595 -17.12 1.22 5.70
N ASN A 596 -18.19 2.01 5.87
CA ASN A 596 -19.37 1.91 5.02
C ASN A 596 -19.06 2.36 3.58
N THR A 597 -18.33 3.47 3.42
CA THR A 597 -17.89 3.95 2.10
C THR A 597 -16.96 2.95 1.42
N LEU A 598 -16.00 2.40 2.16
CA LEU A 598 -15.13 1.36 1.62
C LEU A 598 -15.90 0.08 1.29
N TYR A 599 -16.87 -0.31 2.11
CA TYR A 599 -17.70 -1.48 1.84
C TYR A 599 -18.43 -1.33 0.51
N THR A 600 -18.95 -0.13 0.18
CA THR A 600 -19.66 0.11 -1.08
C THR A 600 -18.77 0.39 -2.28
N GLU A 601 -17.62 1.05 -2.11
CA GLU A 601 -16.82 1.57 -3.24
C GLU A 601 -15.54 0.78 -3.53
N LEU A 602 -15.05 -0.02 -2.56
CA LEU A 602 -13.81 -0.80 -2.71
C LEU A 602 -14.07 -2.27 -3.01
N LEU A 603 -15.10 -2.86 -2.39
CA LEU A 603 -15.37 -4.29 -2.54
C LEU A 603 -15.89 -4.61 -3.95
N SER A 604 -15.49 -5.78 -4.47
CA SER A 604 -15.93 -6.23 -5.78
C SER A 604 -17.40 -6.65 -5.76
N SER A 605 -18.06 -6.57 -6.93
CA SER A 605 -19.45 -7.03 -7.07
C SER A 605 -19.62 -8.51 -6.70
N THR A 606 -18.56 -9.32 -6.86
CA THR A 606 -18.56 -10.74 -6.48
C THR A 606 -18.76 -10.91 -4.97
N LEU A 607 -18.08 -10.11 -4.15
CA LEU A 607 -18.20 -10.18 -2.69
C LEU A 607 -19.61 -9.78 -2.23
N HIS A 608 -20.18 -8.71 -2.80
CA HIS A 608 -21.55 -8.30 -2.52
C HIS A 608 -22.56 -9.38 -2.89
N LYS A 609 -22.47 -9.94 -4.10
CA LYS A 609 -23.35 -11.02 -4.57
C LYS A 609 -23.27 -12.26 -3.67
N THR A 610 -22.09 -12.63 -3.19
CA THR A 610 -21.93 -13.77 -2.26
C THR A 610 -22.70 -13.54 -0.95
N VAL A 611 -22.65 -12.34 -0.39
CA VAL A 611 -23.40 -11.98 0.82
C VAL A 611 -24.90 -11.95 0.57
N GLU A 612 -25.34 -11.33 -0.53
CA GLU A 612 -26.75 -11.26 -0.91
C GLU A 612 -27.35 -12.65 -1.18
N GLN A 613 -26.64 -13.54 -1.87
CA GLN A 613 -27.11 -14.89 -2.16
C GLN A 613 -27.15 -15.79 -0.92
N SER A 614 -26.19 -15.62 -0.01
CA SER A 614 -26.16 -16.41 1.23
C SER A 614 -27.08 -15.87 2.31
N GLN A 615 -27.52 -14.60 2.21
CA GLN A 615 -28.20 -13.87 3.29
C GLN A 615 -27.46 -14.02 4.63
N ASN A 616 -26.12 -14.02 4.57
CA ASN A 616 -25.23 -14.22 5.71
C ASN A 616 -23.86 -13.58 5.41
N CYS A 617 -22.94 -13.68 6.36
CA CYS A 617 -21.51 -13.37 6.19
C CYS A 617 -21.16 -11.89 5.97
N GLU A 618 -22.12 -10.97 6.06
CA GLU A 618 -21.90 -9.53 5.95
C GLU A 618 -20.97 -9.01 7.05
N ASP A 619 -21.09 -9.58 8.25
CA ASP A 619 -20.22 -9.31 9.40
C ASP A 619 -18.77 -9.79 9.17
N ILE A 620 -18.59 -10.98 8.60
CA ILE A 620 -17.29 -11.55 8.23
C ILE A 620 -16.66 -10.69 7.15
N LEU A 621 -17.42 -10.29 6.12
CA LEU A 621 -16.92 -9.45 5.04
C LEU A 621 -16.45 -8.08 5.55
N MET A 622 -17.19 -7.47 6.50
CA MET A 622 -16.76 -6.24 7.15
C MET A 622 -15.44 -6.42 7.94
N ASN A 623 -15.27 -7.54 8.65
CA ASN A 623 -14.01 -7.85 9.35
C ASN A 623 -12.84 -8.07 8.36
N PHE A 624 -13.10 -8.73 7.22
CA PHE A 624 -12.13 -8.89 6.14
C PHE A 624 -11.68 -7.53 5.60
N LEU A 625 -12.63 -6.65 5.30
CA LEU A 625 -12.36 -5.29 4.81
C LEU A 625 -11.51 -4.49 5.79
N VAL A 626 -11.93 -4.39 7.07
CA VAL A 626 -11.21 -3.61 8.08
C VAL A 626 -9.81 -4.17 8.32
N SER A 627 -9.66 -5.50 8.38
CA SER A 627 -8.36 -6.14 8.57
C SER A 627 -7.46 -5.99 7.34
N HIS A 628 -8.01 -6.03 6.13
CA HIS A 628 -7.27 -5.78 4.88
C HIS A 628 -6.67 -4.38 4.84
N VAL A 629 -7.48 -3.39 5.20
CA VAL A 629 -7.11 -1.97 5.19
C VAL A 629 -6.09 -1.66 6.28
N THR A 630 -6.41 -2.00 7.54
CA THR A 630 -5.60 -1.61 8.70
C THR A 630 -4.39 -2.50 8.93
N ARG A 631 -4.45 -3.77 8.50
CA ARG A 631 -3.53 -4.84 8.92
C ARG A 631 -3.45 -4.96 10.43
N ARG A 632 -4.59 -4.80 11.11
CA ARG A 632 -4.72 -4.95 12.56
C ARG A 632 -5.93 -5.83 12.92
N PRO A 633 -5.84 -6.62 14.00
CA PRO A 633 -6.96 -7.41 14.48
C PRO A 633 -7.99 -6.54 15.23
N PRO A 634 -9.26 -6.99 15.34
CA PRO A 634 -10.30 -6.28 16.10
C PRO A 634 -10.04 -6.33 17.62
N ILE A 635 -10.84 -5.59 18.43
CA ILE A 635 -10.70 -5.51 19.89
C ILE A 635 -11.95 -5.99 20.62
N LYS A 636 -11.78 -7.03 21.44
CA LYS A 636 -12.85 -7.61 22.25
C LYS A 636 -13.05 -6.83 23.56
N VAL A 637 -14.31 -6.57 23.90
CA VAL A 637 -14.73 -6.04 25.20
C VAL A 637 -15.63 -7.03 25.95
N THR A 638 -15.64 -6.95 27.28
CA THR A 638 -16.52 -7.80 28.11
C THR A 638 -17.98 -7.44 28.07
N GLN A 639 -18.79 -8.50 28.15
CA GLN A 639 -20.18 -8.46 28.59
C GLN A 639 -20.30 -9.00 30.04
N ARG A 640 -21.16 -8.38 30.85
CA ARG A 640 -21.43 -8.77 32.25
C ARG A 640 -22.51 -9.88 32.38
N LYS A 641 -23.20 -10.29 31.30
CA LYS A 641 -24.21 -11.40 31.25
C LYS A 641 -24.29 -12.07 29.86
N LEU A 642 -25.18 -13.07 29.67
CA LEU A 642 -25.49 -13.67 28.36
C LEU A 642 -25.77 -12.58 27.31
N TYR A 643 -25.19 -12.74 26.11
CA TYR A 643 -25.21 -11.79 25.00
C TYR A 643 -26.54 -11.73 24.23
N LYS A 644 -27.24 -12.87 24.18
CA LYS A 644 -28.51 -13.06 23.48
C LYS A 644 -29.52 -13.66 24.44
N ASP A 645 -30.76 -13.20 24.33
CA ASP A 645 -31.88 -13.74 25.10
C ASP A 645 -32.33 -15.08 24.50
N THR A 646 -32.08 -16.20 25.19
CA THR A 646 -32.53 -17.53 24.77
C THR A 646 -34.02 -17.80 25.09
N THR A 647 -34.72 -16.84 25.72
CA THR A 647 -36.11 -17.01 26.16
C THR A 647 -37.16 -16.77 25.08
N VAL A 648 -36.75 -16.40 23.85
CA VAL A 648 -37.64 -16.50 22.67
C VAL A 648 -37.69 -17.96 22.22
N ALA A 649 -38.15 -18.83 23.12
CA ALA A 649 -38.38 -20.24 22.90
C ALA A 649 -39.54 -20.41 21.90
N GLY A 650 -39.21 -20.44 20.61
CA GLY A 650 -40.20 -20.64 19.54
C GLY A 650 -39.75 -20.13 18.17
N ILE A 651 -38.79 -19.20 18.10
CA ILE A 651 -38.25 -18.72 16.82
C ILE A 651 -36.90 -19.41 16.60
N ARG A 652 -36.77 -20.20 15.52
CA ARG A 652 -35.50 -20.81 15.10
C ARG A 652 -34.47 -19.69 14.93
N SER A 653 -33.52 -19.58 15.86
CA SER A 653 -32.33 -18.76 15.66
C SER A 653 -31.55 -19.33 14.47
N PRO A 654 -31.16 -18.52 13.47
CA PRO A 654 -30.32 -19.00 12.37
C PRO A 654 -29.03 -19.68 12.85
N TRP A 655 -28.55 -19.31 14.05
CA TRP A 655 -27.38 -19.90 14.68
C TRP A 655 -27.55 -21.35 15.15
N ASN A 656 -28.78 -21.85 15.24
CA ASN A 656 -29.06 -23.24 15.58
C ASN A 656 -29.13 -24.14 14.34
N ASP A 657 -29.05 -23.56 13.14
CA ASP A 657 -29.02 -24.28 11.87
C ASP A 657 -27.57 -24.72 11.54
N PRO A 658 -27.28 -26.03 11.39
CA PRO A 658 -25.98 -26.49 10.93
C PRO A 658 -25.54 -25.85 9.61
N ASP A 659 -26.49 -25.57 8.71
CA ASP A 659 -26.22 -24.98 7.40
C ASP A 659 -25.67 -23.55 7.55
N HIS A 660 -26.06 -22.82 8.60
CA HIS A 660 -25.56 -21.47 8.87
C HIS A 660 -24.03 -21.45 9.10
N PHE A 661 -23.47 -22.47 9.77
CA PHE A 661 -22.01 -22.57 9.95
C PHE A 661 -21.29 -22.98 8.67
N ILE A 662 -21.89 -23.88 7.90
CA ILE A 662 -21.36 -24.33 6.61
C ILE A 662 -21.31 -23.16 5.63
N GLN A 663 -22.40 -22.37 5.54
CA GLN A 663 -22.46 -21.17 4.72
C GLN A 663 -21.37 -20.16 5.08
N ARG A 664 -21.16 -19.87 6.37
CA ARG A 664 -20.09 -18.96 6.83
C ARG A 664 -18.70 -19.45 6.45
N GLN A 665 -18.46 -20.76 6.49
CA GLN A 665 -17.21 -21.34 6.03
C GLN A 665 -17.06 -21.19 4.50
N THR A 666 -18.11 -21.42 3.73
CA THR A 666 -18.10 -21.21 2.27
C THR A 666 -17.80 -19.76 1.93
N CYS A 667 -18.53 -18.80 2.52
CA CYS A 667 -18.28 -17.37 2.34
C CYS A 667 -16.82 -17.00 2.62
N MET A 668 -16.26 -17.49 3.73
CA MET A 668 -14.89 -17.18 4.11
C MET A 668 -13.88 -17.64 3.05
N ASN A 669 -14.05 -18.84 2.50
CA ASN A 669 -13.15 -19.34 1.45
C ASN A 669 -13.33 -18.56 0.14
N THR A 670 -14.56 -18.18 -0.22
CA THR A 670 -14.80 -17.28 -1.36
C THR A 670 -14.11 -15.93 -1.18
N PHE A 671 -14.20 -15.34 0.02
CA PHE A 671 -13.55 -14.06 0.32
C PHE A 671 -12.03 -14.19 0.22
N VAL A 672 -11.44 -15.24 0.80
CA VAL A 672 -9.98 -15.49 0.70
C VAL A 672 -9.55 -15.62 -0.76
N ALA A 673 -10.33 -16.31 -1.60
CA ALA A 673 -10.02 -16.46 -3.03
C ALA A 673 -10.04 -15.11 -3.76
N VAL A 674 -11.04 -14.26 -3.49
CA VAL A 674 -11.15 -12.93 -4.11
C VAL A 674 -10.06 -11.98 -3.62
N PHE A 675 -9.77 -11.93 -2.32
CA PHE A 675 -8.68 -11.11 -1.78
C PHE A 675 -7.28 -11.66 -2.15
N GLY A 676 -7.18 -12.96 -2.46
CA GLY A 676 -5.95 -13.68 -2.77
C GLY A 676 -5.11 -14.08 -1.55
N TYR A 677 -5.57 -13.80 -0.33
CA TYR A 677 -4.92 -14.16 0.93
C TYR A 677 -5.93 -14.08 2.10
N MET A 678 -5.54 -14.53 3.30
CA MET A 678 -6.35 -14.38 4.52
C MET A 678 -6.06 -13.03 5.19
N PRO A 679 -6.99 -12.04 5.17
CA PRO A 679 -6.76 -10.73 5.78
C PRO A 679 -6.93 -10.71 7.29
N LEU A 680 -7.68 -11.66 7.85
CA LEU A 680 -8.01 -11.69 9.26
C LEU A 680 -6.75 -11.98 10.09
N LEU A 681 -6.52 -11.15 11.10
CA LEU A 681 -5.43 -11.31 12.05
C LEU A 681 -5.97 -11.75 13.41
N ARG A 682 -5.22 -12.62 14.09
CA ARG A 682 -5.57 -13.09 15.43
C ARG A 682 -5.12 -12.09 16.50
N SER A 683 -5.87 -12.03 17.59
CA SER A 683 -5.60 -11.22 18.77
C SER A 683 -6.06 -11.94 20.01
N ASN A 684 -5.34 -11.72 21.11
CA ASN A 684 -5.71 -12.17 22.45
C ASN A 684 -6.05 -10.97 23.34
N MET A 685 -6.07 -9.75 22.77
CA MET A 685 -6.32 -8.51 23.51
C MET A 685 -7.78 -8.47 23.97
N ARG A 686 -8.03 -8.18 25.24
CA ARG A 686 -9.38 -7.97 25.75
C ARG A 686 -9.35 -6.82 26.74
N LEU A 687 -10.32 -5.92 26.61
CA LEU A 687 -10.44 -4.76 27.47
C LEU A 687 -11.73 -4.86 28.30
N ASP A 688 -11.54 -4.79 29.61
CA ASP A 688 -12.61 -4.92 30.60
C ASP A 688 -12.68 -3.62 31.43
N PRO A 689 -13.87 -3.19 31.88
CA PRO A 689 -13.96 -2.04 32.79
C PRO A 689 -13.27 -2.39 34.11
N VAL A 690 -12.64 -1.40 34.75
CA VAL A 690 -11.82 -1.57 35.99
C VAL A 690 -12.55 -2.35 37.10
N LEU A 691 -13.88 -2.25 37.15
CA LEU A 691 -14.74 -2.94 38.13
C LEU A 691 -15.26 -4.32 37.65
N PHE A 692 -14.70 -4.90 36.59
CA PHE A 692 -15.08 -6.23 36.12
C PHE A 692 -14.42 -7.31 37.00
N LYS A 693 -15.25 -8.04 37.77
CA LYS A 693 -14.84 -9.03 38.80
C LYS A 693 -14.09 -8.47 40.02
N ASP A 694 -14.08 -7.15 40.22
CA ASP A 694 -13.52 -6.57 41.44
C ASP A 694 -14.28 -7.07 42.68
N SER A 695 -13.59 -7.84 43.53
CA SER A 695 -14.13 -8.35 44.78
C SER A 695 -14.49 -7.22 45.73
N VAL A 696 -13.91 -6.02 45.60
CA VAL A 696 -14.25 -4.84 46.40
C VAL A 696 -15.73 -4.48 46.23
N SER A 697 -16.33 -4.66 45.05
CA SER A 697 -17.77 -4.43 44.86
C SER A 697 -18.65 -5.45 45.62
N ASN A 698 -18.21 -6.70 45.69
CA ASN A 698 -18.85 -7.76 46.48
C ASN A 698 -18.60 -7.58 47.98
N LEU A 699 -17.40 -7.14 48.36
CA LEU A 699 -17.00 -6.81 49.72
C LEU A 699 -17.72 -5.56 50.22
N ARG A 700 -17.94 -4.53 49.40
CA ARG A 700 -18.76 -3.35 49.73
C ARG A 700 -20.22 -3.73 49.99
N LYS A 701 -20.78 -4.70 49.25
CA LYS A 701 -22.11 -5.25 49.55
C LYS A 701 -22.13 -6.05 50.86
N LYS A 702 -21.05 -6.75 51.19
CA LYS A 702 -20.89 -7.56 52.41
C LYS A 702 -20.61 -6.69 53.65
N TYR A 703 -19.90 -5.58 53.49
CA TYR A 703 -19.48 -4.65 54.54
C TYR A 703 -19.99 -3.24 54.23
N ARG A 704 -21.33 -3.07 54.24
CA ARG A 704 -21.97 -1.77 53.98
C ARG A 704 -21.55 -0.67 54.95
N GLN A 705 -21.01 -1.03 56.12
CA GLN A 705 -20.56 -0.09 57.14
C GLN A 705 -19.13 0.43 56.94
N ILE A 706 -18.38 -0.07 55.94
CA ILE A 706 -17.02 0.44 55.65
C ILE A 706 -17.04 1.94 55.27
N GLU A 707 -18.13 2.45 54.70
CA GLU A 707 -18.30 3.87 54.37
C GLU A 707 -18.81 4.72 55.55
N LEU A 708 -19.17 4.10 56.69
CA LEU A 708 -19.54 4.81 57.92
C LEU A 708 -18.34 5.11 58.82
N VAL A 709 -17.15 4.56 58.50
CA VAL A 709 -15.90 4.82 59.22
C VAL A 709 -15.14 5.95 58.54
N SER A 710 -15.82 7.08 58.38
CA SER A 710 -15.19 8.37 58.12
C SER A 710 -16.10 9.45 58.70
N ASN A 711 -16.00 9.60 60.02
CA ASN A 711 -16.30 10.80 60.78
C ASN A 711 -15.16 11.01 61.76
#